data_AF-A0A662LJ69-F1
#
_entry.id   AF-A0A662LJ69-F1
#
_cell.length_a   1.000
_cell.length_b   1.000
_cell.length_c   1.000
_cell.angle_alpha   90.00
_cell.angle_beta   90.00
_cell.angle_gamma   90.00
#
_symmetry.space_group_name_H-M   'P 1'
#
loop_
_entity.id
_entity.type
_entity.pdbx_description
1 polymer ?
#
loop_
_entity_poly.entity_id
_entity_poly.type
_entity_poly.pdbx_seq_one_letter_code
_entity_poly.pdbx_strand_id
1 'polypeptide(L)'
;YVIVTNNDLSDTTGYPNNWSDLIFHRQQHDFLSGCIVTIEEINSCFDYYNETTIFNDSASHLREFCKDAYLDWNTEYILLGGSWQTNLESRQIVPCRIMTDRYEGSSYDSMPSDLYFSNLDGDWYYSPGNMWGGGRYGANDKLSELLVGRIPVWNAEMVSNVIQKIIWYDNCNNETFLRSSGFLGGDLGWTSTSKQYMEEIRVGNGSFSEYDGFEEWNTEFPDYEINTLGRYYDADYSTESDAVNAWKNAINNNELCLISHLDHGSYSNTLSLGSGSTLSNSNFFLGTSQACLSGRYTSGTSGASTFLAESEDQGAFAMVLNTGYGYGSSSSTAGKSQLQHKIFWDYFYANQTTSFDNWRLGQAMQYTKDMFSSYIDSYSHVYSYVWYSWNLFGDPAQKIRLNAIENTAPVVVSASPTNASINVSINQFSLSVFVYDLNGNKLNWTIETSPDIGNSSGLNESYGEKTCSINELDYITEYTWFVNVSDGTFWTNETFTFTSEIDLNNNKPVIGIPIPVNNSSSIDVWMQNVSSFIQDPDGDNFSYSIEGLYISDSINISQSNGTKTANCTTPLPFDTNITWFVNVSDHRTYSVNEFFVFTTRQQYIPGIPFGFNAVTVNRTAISLNWTKNSSTDKTIVERNSIPSWDIGEGIVVYNGSNNTMVDNSLLPGINYYYQVWGWNATDTVISDNFSSINSVTDNNSFVSFSNSNPVNASINCSLNLTWSIDLSDADGDYFDWNISINSIYNSSTHDVNGSKTILLTNLSYYTVYTIWVNATDGFNQTNEWFQFKTKLPTDFDAPRISSVSINSTNSLEDSTSYPWKHISCNVIDNFRVANVSMNVTFADNSTSNLTLTQIDNTNTWVLNTNLSFMGNSSVIFFATDLNGNMNHESIELFSLNSSINMNSEHDSLDYGNLPTDIYSLEFNVFNISGQFFNYSVVTIPNIGSASGSFSDNGSIIIPVSDISYETIYEWRITFEYDITNFVSTFTFTTEDAPDDNGNLGGSGSSSGFLPPETPAESEGDDNLPPETPFSPQGLANVEMGKMQTYTVSSWDKNNDTIRFQMDWGDGRMSDWSDFVSSNESVNFTHIFADDINLNIRVRA
;
A
#
# COMPACT_ATOMS: atom_id res chain seq x y z
N TYR A 1 10.42 -0.78 5.57
CA TYR A 1 11.41 -1.25 4.58
C TYR A 1 12.72 -1.54 5.29
N VAL A 2 13.25 -2.76 5.23
CA VAL A 2 14.46 -3.14 5.98
C VAL A 2 15.55 -3.58 5.02
N ILE A 3 16.76 -3.06 5.20
CA ILE A 3 17.96 -3.56 4.53
C ILE A 3 18.73 -4.45 5.50
N VAL A 4 18.96 -5.71 5.12
CA VAL A 4 19.80 -6.63 5.89
C VAL A 4 21.18 -6.74 5.25
N THR A 5 22.24 -6.47 6.00
CA THR A 5 23.63 -6.56 5.52
C THR A 5 24.56 -7.02 6.65
N ASN A 6 25.88 -6.83 6.56
CA ASN A 6 26.80 -7.06 7.68
C ASN A 6 27.37 -5.74 8.22
N ASN A 7 28.04 -5.77 9.36
CA ASN A 7 28.66 -4.58 9.95
C ASN A 7 29.59 -3.83 8.98
N ASP A 8 30.39 -4.54 8.19
CA ASP A 8 31.34 -3.94 7.24
C ASP A 8 30.68 -3.15 6.10
N LEU A 9 29.49 -3.57 5.67
CA LEU A 9 28.72 -2.91 4.62
C LEU A 9 27.56 -2.05 5.15
N SER A 10 27.31 -2.05 6.45
CA SER A 10 26.25 -1.23 7.06
C SER A 10 26.55 0.27 6.97
N ASP A 11 27.83 0.63 7.06
CA ASP A 11 28.33 2.00 6.92
C ASP A 11 29.34 2.07 5.77
N THR A 12 28.85 2.47 4.59
CA THR A 12 29.68 2.70 3.41
C THR A 12 29.95 4.19 3.17
N THR A 13 30.03 4.98 4.26
CA THR A 13 30.30 6.42 4.18
C THR A 13 31.63 6.69 3.46
N GLY A 14 31.60 7.62 2.49
CA GLY A 14 32.75 7.97 1.65
C GLY A 14 32.62 7.50 0.19
N TYR A 15 31.58 6.74 -0.13
CA TYR A 15 31.16 6.45 -1.50
C TYR A 15 30.00 7.36 -1.94
N PRO A 16 29.83 7.60 -3.26
CA PRO A 16 28.79 8.50 -3.79
C PRO A 16 27.37 8.15 -3.35
N ASN A 17 27.05 6.85 -3.26
CA ASN A 17 25.76 6.35 -2.83
C ASN A 17 25.93 5.21 -1.81
N ASN A 18 25.07 5.16 -0.79
CA ASN A 18 25.07 4.15 0.27
C ASN A 18 23.64 3.73 0.66
N TRP A 19 23.51 2.73 1.54
CA TRP A 19 22.20 2.21 1.96
C TRP A 19 21.28 3.27 2.58
N SER A 20 21.84 4.25 3.30
CA SER A 20 21.06 5.36 3.86
C SER A 20 20.51 6.27 2.77
N ASP A 21 21.24 6.46 1.66
CA ASP A 21 20.73 7.22 0.51
C ASP A 21 19.56 6.49 -0.16
N LEU A 22 19.61 5.15 -0.26
CA LEU A 22 18.48 4.36 -0.77
C LEU A 22 17.26 4.44 0.15
N ILE A 23 17.45 4.31 1.47
CA ILE A 23 16.36 4.47 2.45
C ILE A 23 15.77 5.87 2.38
N PHE A 24 16.61 6.91 2.33
CA PHE A 24 16.16 8.28 2.21
C PHE A 24 15.37 8.48 0.91
N HIS A 25 15.89 7.97 -0.21
CA HIS A 25 15.20 8.02 -1.51
C HIS A 25 13.83 7.34 -1.46
N ARG A 26 13.72 6.13 -0.89
CA ARG A 26 12.43 5.42 -0.71
C ARG A 26 11.48 6.14 0.25
N GLN A 27 11.99 6.78 1.30
CA GLN A 27 11.17 7.59 2.20
C GLN A 27 10.58 8.82 1.50
N GLN A 28 11.34 9.47 0.61
CA GLN A 28 10.87 10.64 -0.14
C GLN A 28 9.94 10.25 -1.30
N HIS A 29 10.31 9.21 -2.05
CA HIS A 29 9.67 8.88 -3.31
C HIS A 29 8.47 7.92 -3.16
N ASP A 30 8.51 7.06 -2.14
CA ASP A 30 7.54 5.99 -1.92
C ASP A 30 6.86 6.05 -0.54
N PHE A 31 7.20 7.03 0.30
CA PHE A 31 6.77 7.14 1.70
C PHE A 31 7.14 5.92 2.57
N LEU A 32 8.14 5.14 2.14
CA LEU A 32 8.60 3.95 2.85
C LEU A 32 9.68 4.32 3.86
N SER A 33 9.35 4.28 5.15
CA SER A 33 10.34 4.38 6.21
C SER A 33 11.17 3.10 6.29
N GLY A 34 12.46 3.25 6.60
CA GLY A 34 13.33 2.10 6.67
C GLY A 34 14.56 2.24 7.55
N CYS A 35 15.19 1.09 7.79
CA CYS A 35 16.38 0.96 8.61
C CYS A 35 17.33 -0.11 8.05
N ILE A 36 18.55 -0.11 8.58
CA ILE A 36 19.57 -1.11 8.28
C ILE A 36 19.68 -2.02 9.51
N VAL A 37 19.72 -3.33 9.29
CA VAL A 37 19.94 -4.36 10.32
C VAL A 37 21.08 -5.25 9.87
N THR A 38 21.97 -5.61 10.79
CA THR A 38 23.12 -6.45 10.45
C THR A 38 22.92 -7.93 10.82
N ILE A 39 23.55 -8.83 10.08
CA ILE A 39 23.56 -10.26 10.38
C ILE A 39 24.21 -10.52 11.74
N GLU A 40 25.16 -9.70 12.17
CA GLU A 40 25.73 -9.76 13.50
C GLU A 40 24.71 -9.39 14.59
N GLU A 41 23.90 -8.36 14.40
CA GLU A 41 22.80 -7.99 15.31
C GLU A 41 21.79 -9.14 15.41
N ILE A 42 21.35 -9.68 14.28
CA ILE A 42 20.41 -10.80 14.21
C ILE A 42 20.97 -12.03 14.95
N ASN A 43 22.21 -12.44 14.65
CA ASN A 43 22.81 -13.60 15.32
C ASN A 43 23.08 -13.37 16.81
N SER A 44 23.15 -12.12 17.28
CA SER A 44 23.34 -11.79 18.70
C SER A 44 22.03 -11.81 19.51
N CYS A 45 20.88 -11.80 18.83
CA CYS A 45 19.57 -11.84 19.47
C CYS A 45 19.20 -13.28 19.85
N PHE A 46 19.16 -13.57 21.16
CA PHE A 46 18.81 -14.91 21.66
C PHE A 46 17.37 -15.32 21.38
N ASP A 47 16.48 -14.37 21.10
CA ASP A 47 15.07 -14.68 20.82
C ASP A 47 14.89 -15.36 19.44
N TYR A 48 15.88 -15.24 18.56
CA TYR A 48 15.88 -15.90 17.24
C TYR A 48 16.48 -17.31 17.27
N TYR A 49 16.85 -17.82 18.45
CA TYR A 49 17.47 -19.12 18.61
C TYR A 49 16.41 -20.21 18.76
N ASN A 50 16.66 -21.37 18.15
CA ASN A 50 15.82 -22.54 18.24
C ASN A 50 16.54 -23.67 18.98
N GLU A 51 15.84 -24.38 19.87
CA GLU A 51 16.38 -25.55 20.57
C GLU A 51 16.73 -26.69 19.60
N THR A 52 16.04 -26.76 18.47
CA THR A 52 16.29 -27.71 17.40
C THR A 52 17.44 -27.23 16.53
N THR A 53 18.57 -27.96 16.59
CA THR A 53 19.85 -27.53 15.99
C THR A 53 19.77 -27.21 14.49
N ILE A 54 18.93 -27.90 13.72
CA ILE A 54 18.78 -27.66 12.28
C ILE A 54 18.11 -26.32 11.96
N PHE A 55 17.34 -25.76 12.91
CA PHE A 55 16.67 -24.45 12.81
C PHE A 55 17.41 -23.35 13.58
N ASN A 56 18.70 -23.55 13.87
CA ASN A 56 19.51 -22.65 14.71
C ASN A 56 20.81 -22.22 14.02
N ASP A 57 20.80 -22.15 12.68
CA ASP A 57 21.87 -21.56 11.87
C ASP A 57 21.55 -20.11 11.47
N SER A 58 22.53 -19.38 10.92
CA SER A 58 22.34 -17.96 10.59
C SER A 58 21.23 -17.67 9.58
N ALA A 59 20.94 -18.61 8.66
CA ALA A 59 19.79 -18.49 7.77
C ALA A 59 18.46 -18.67 8.54
N SER A 60 18.42 -19.53 9.56
CA SER A 60 17.25 -19.68 10.43
C SER A 60 17.05 -18.45 11.31
N HIS A 61 18.12 -17.91 11.91
CA HIS A 61 18.04 -16.66 12.67
C HIS A 61 17.56 -15.49 11.80
N LEU A 62 18.02 -15.41 10.55
CA LEU A 62 17.53 -14.41 9.59
C LEU A 62 16.04 -14.60 9.30
N ARG A 63 15.55 -15.84 9.14
CA ARG A 63 14.11 -16.09 8.95
C ARG A 63 13.31 -15.70 10.19
N GLU A 64 13.77 -16.01 11.40
CA GLU A 64 13.09 -15.59 12.63
C GLU A 64 13.08 -14.07 12.79
N PHE A 65 14.17 -13.39 12.43
CA PHE A 65 14.17 -11.93 12.31
C PHE A 65 13.14 -11.43 11.28
N CYS A 66 13.03 -12.07 10.11
CA CYS A 66 12.00 -11.71 9.13
C CYS A 66 10.58 -11.83 9.72
N LYS A 67 10.32 -12.88 10.53
CA LYS A 67 9.04 -13.02 11.25
C LYS A 67 8.80 -11.90 12.25
N ASP A 68 9.80 -11.58 13.07
CA ASP A 68 9.74 -10.47 14.02
C ASP A 68 9.48 -9.14 13.31
N ALA A 69 10.25 -8.84 12.27
CA ALA A 69 10.11 -7.62 11.49
C ALA A 69 8.74 -7.52 10.80
N TYR A 70 8.19 -8.64 10.32
CA TYR A 70 6.85 -8.67 9.73
C TYR A 70 5.77 -8.40 10.79
N LEU A 71 5.78 -9.15 11.89
CA LEU A 71 4.73 -9.12 12.91
C LEU A 71 4.77 -7.85 13.77
N ASP A 72 5.95 -7.44 14.21
CA ASP A 72 6.11 -6.44 15.26
C ASP A 72 6.49 -5.06 14.70
N TRP A 73 7.15 -5.02 13.52
CA TRP A 73 7.61 -3.76 12.92
C TRP A 73 6.75 -3.33 11.73
N ASN A 74 5.76 -4.14 11.36
CA ASN A 74 4.92 -3.95 10.16
C ASN A 74 5.79 -3.80 8.90
N THR A 75 6.85 -4.61 8.80
CA THR A 75 7.75 -4.61 7.65
C THR A 75 7.07 -5.27 6.47
N GLU A 76 7.08 -4.61 5.30
CA GLU A 76 6.57 -5.18 4.04
C GLU A 76 7.70 -5.63 3.11
N TYR A 77 8.85 -4.95 3.14
CA TYR A 77 9.96 -5.12 2.21
C TYR A 77 11.25 -5.44 2.94
N ILE A 78 11.97 -6.48 2.49
CA ILE A 78 13.33 -6.80 2.92
C ILE A 78 14.27 -6.85 1.71
N LEU A 79 15.32 -6.03 1.76
CA LEU A 79 16.43 -6.07 0.81
C LEU A 79 17.65 -6.72 1.45
N LEU A 80 18.06 -7.86 0.91
CA LEU A 80 19.25 -8.61 1.33
C LEU A 80 20.50 -8.06 0.62
N GLY A 81 21.20 -7.14 1.28
CA GLY A 81 22.40 -6.46 0.78
C GLY A 81 23.69 -7.23 1.06
N GLY A 82 23.88 -8.37 0.39
CA GLY A 82 25.11 -9.14 0.50
C GLY A 82 25.13 -10.46 -0.28
N SER A 83 26.34 -10.87 -0.66
CA SER A 83 26.60 -12.16 -1.33
C SER A 83 26.64 -13.35 -0.36
N TRP A 84 26.68 -14.57 -0.90
CA TRP A 84 26.86 -15.82 -0.16
C TRP A 84 27.70 -16.85 -0.95
N GLN A 85 28.97 -16.57 -1.20
CA GLN A 85 29.82 -17.50 -1.95
C GLN A 85 30.28 -18.69 -1.10
N THR A 86 29.88 -19.92 -1.48
CA THR A 86 30.13 -21.13 -0.68
C THR A 86 31.62 -21.41 -0.45
N ASN A 87 32.48 -21.03 -1.40
CA ASN A 87 33.92 -21.32 -1.36
C ASN A 87 34.79 -20.09 -1.03
N LEU A 88 34.18 -18.98 -0.58
CA LEU A 88 34.91 -17.74 -0.26
C LEU A 88 34.26 -17.02 0.92
N GLU A 89 34.77 -17.29 2.13
CA GLU A 89 34.26 -16.78 3.41
C GLU A 89 34.16 -15.24 3.45
N SER A 90 35.11 -14.52 2.85
CA SER A 90 35.07 -13.05 2.76
C SER A 90 33.93 -12.49 1.90
N ARG A 91 33.14 -13.35 1.26
CA ARG A 91 31.94 -13.00 0.48
C ARG A 91 30.70 -13.77 0.96
N GLN A 92 30.72 -14.29 2.19
CA GLN A 92 29.55 -14.84 2.88
C GLN A 92 29.00 -13.78 3.84
N ILE A 93 28.16 -12.89 3.31
CA ILE A 93 27.70 -11.70 4.02
C ILE A 93 26.28 -11.91 4.53
N VAL A 94 25.32 -12.14 3.63
CA VAL A 94 23.92 -12.38 3.99
C VAL A 94 23.55 -13.80 3.61
N PRO A 95 23.20 -14.68 4.57
CA PRO A 95 22.92 -16.07 4.31
C PRO A 95 21.76 -16.26 3.33
N CYS A 96 21.78 -17.40 2.64
CA CYS A 96 20.68 -17.88 1.81
C CYS A 96 20.35 -19.32 2.21
N ARG A 97 19.16 -19.79 1.86
CA ARG A 97 18.81 -21.20 2.06
C ARG A 97 19.09 -21.97 0.77
N ILE A 98 19.92 -23.00 0.87
CA ILE A 98 20.21 -23.89 -0.26
C ILE A 98 19.10 -24.94 -0.34
N MET A 99 18.25 -24.82 -1.34
CA MET A 99 17.11 -25.71 -1.60
C MET A 99 17.44 -26.73 -2.68
N THR A 100 16.65 -27.81 -2.75
CA THR A 100 16.74 -28.85 -3.78
C THR A 100 15.46 -29.70 -3.79
N ASP A 101 15.35 -30.61 -4.77
CA ASP A 101 14.31 -31.65 -4.81
C ASP A 101 14.92 -33.02 -4.51
N ARG A 102 14.12 -33.96 -3.97
CA ARG A 102 14.61 -35.27 -3.53
C ARG A 102 15.02 -36.24 -4.66
N TYR A 103 14.61 -35.97 -5.90
CA TYR A 103 14.97 -36.80 -7.07
C TYR A 103 16.19 -36.27 -7.82
N GLU A 104 16.71 -35.13 -7.39
CA GLU A 104 17.90 -34.51 -7.92
C GLU A 104 19.15 -35.09 -7.23
N GLY A 105 20.18 -35.44 -8.00
CA GLY A 105 21.29 -36.29 -7.55
C GLY A 105 22.69 -35.68 -7.67
N SER A 106 22.81 -34.51 -8.30
CA SER A 106 24.04 -33.78 -8.60
C SER A 106 24.19 -32.55 -7.70
N SER A 107 25.44 -32.12 -7.46
CA SER A 107 25.72 -30.88 -6.69
C SER A 107 25.25 -29.60 -7.39
N TYR A 108 24.90 -29.66 -8.67
CA TYR A 108 24.31 -28.53 -9.39
C TYR A 108 22.79 -28.46 -9.23
N ASP A 109 22.19 -29.51 -8.67
CA ASP A 109 20.75 -29.64 -8.53
C ASP A 109 20.23 -29.05 -7.21
N SER A 110 21.11 -28.38 -6.47
CA SER A 110 20.73 -27.46 -5.39
C SER A 110 20.84 -26.02 -5.87
N MET A 111 19.98 -25.15 -5.36
CA MET A 111 19.97 -23.72 -5.69
C MET A 111 19.84 -22.84 -4.43
N PRO A 112 20.52 -21.69 -4.37
CA PRO A 112 20.21 -20.71 -3.34
C PRO A 112 18.85 -20.07 -3.61
N SER A 113 17.98 -20.10 -2.60
CA SER A 113 16.63 -19.55 -2.65
C SER A 113 16.42 -18.55 -1.52
N ASP A 114 15.75 -17.45 -1.86
CA ASP A 114 15.34 -16.42 -0.91
C ASP A 114 13.87 -16.56 -0.47
N LEU A 115 13.12 -17.54 -1.04
CA LEU A 115 11.75 -17.87 -0.63
C LEU A 115 11.63 -18.21 0.87
N TYR A 116 12.70 -18.79 1.43
CA TYR A 116 12.77 -19.11 2.86
C TYR A 116 12.58 -17.88 3.77
N PHE A 117 12.88 -16.68 3.26
CA PHE A 117 12.77 -15.43 4.01
C PHE A 117 11.49 -14.64 3.69
N SER A 118 10.75 -15.02 2.64
CA SER A 118 9.46 -14.42 2.30
C SER A 118 8.29 -15.17 2.91
N ASN A 119 8.41 -16.49 3.06
CA ASN A 119 7.33 -17.36 3.55
C ASN A 119 7.64 -17.75 5.00
N LEU A 120 6.78 -17.31 5.91
CA LEU A 120 7.08 -17.12 7.33
C LEU A 120 6.16 -17.91 8.28
N ASP A 121 4.95 -18.28 7.88
CA ASP A 121 3.97 -18.86 8.80
C ASP A 121 3.81 -20.40 8.69
N GLY A 122 4.50 -21.02 7.73
CA GLY A 122 4.56 -22.46 7.54
C GLY A 122 5.93 -23.11 7.85
N ASP A 123 5.94 -24.44 7.83
CA ASP A 123 7.13 -25.26 7.96
C ASP A 123 7.84 -25.46 6.61
N TRP A 124 9.15 -25.71 6.69
CA TRP A 124 9.97 -26.05 5.53
C TRP A 124 10.51 -27.46 5.66
N TYR A 125 10.34 -28.25 4.60
CA TYR A 125 10.78 -29.64 4.61
C TYR A 125 12.31 -29.71 4.67
N TYR A 126 12.77 -30.52 5.62
CA TYR A 126 14.16 -30.87 5.80
C TYR A 126 14.29 -32.39 5.73
N SER A 127 14.98 -32.88 4.70
CA SER A 127 15.16 -34.31 4.49
C SER A 127 16.14 -34.94 5.49
N PRO A 128 16.05 -36.26 5.74
CA PRO A 128 17.06 -37.02 6.49
C PRO A 128 18.48 -36.98 5.89
N GLY A 129 18.63 -36.49 4.66
CA GLY A 129 19.92 -36.28 3.98
C GLY A 129 20.56 -34.91 4.19
N ASN A 130 20.05 -34.12 5.15
CA ASN A 130 20.47 -32.74 5.43
C ASN A 130 20.20 -31.74 4.28
N MET A 131 19.21 -32.02 3.44
CA MET A 131 18.80 -31.17 2.32
C MET A 131 17.50 -30.45 2.65
N TRP A 132 17.47 -29.14 2.40
CA TRP A 132 16.27 -28.32 2.49
C TRP A 132 15.50 -28.34 1.18
N GLY A 133 14.18 -28.34 1.27
CA GLY A 133 13.32 -28.58 0.11
C GLY A 133 13.07 -30.07 -0.11
N GLY A 134 11.83 -30.39 -0.53
CA GLY A 134 11.34 -31.77 -0.59
C GLY A 134 10.43 -32.05 -1.78
N GLY A 135 10.33 -31.06 -2.68
CA GLY A 135 9.35 -31.05 -3.75
C GLY A 135 7.92 -31.25 -3.25
N ARG A 136 7.14 -31.98 -4.05
CA ARG A 136 5.74 -32.37 -3.78
C ARG A 136 5.52 -33.24 -2.52
N TYR A 137 6.57 -33.75 -1.89
CA TYR A 137 6.48 -34.73 -0.81
C TYR A 137 6.84 -34.17 0.57
N GLY A 138 7.21 -32.88 0.64
CA GLY A 138 7.54 -32.19 1.87
C GLY A 138 6.53 -31.10 2.19
N ALA A 139 6.27 -30.87 3.49
CA ALA A 139 5.59 -29.67 3.94
C ALA A 139 6.49 -28.46 3.65
N ASN A 140 6.15 -27.67 2.63
CA ASN A 140 6.81 -26.41 2.34
C ASN A 140 5.78 -25.29 2.52
N ASP A 141 6.23 -24.21 3.15
CA ASP A 141 5.50 -22.97 3.24
C ASP A 141 5.36 -22.33 1.85
N LYS A 142 4.14 -22.22 1.34
CA LYS A 142 3.85 -21.92 -0.08
C LYS A 142 3.60 -20.45 -0.36
N LEU A 143 3.16 -19.68 0.62
CA LEU A 143 2.69 -18.31 0.44
C LEU A 143 3.67 -17.33 1.06
N SER A 144 3.88 -16.19 0.41
CA SER A 144 4.77 -15.16 0.93
C SER A 144 4.03 -14.14 1.80
N GLU A 145 4.61 -13.80 2.95
CA GLU A 145 4.20 -12.69 3.82
C GLU A 145 5.04 -11.42 3.55
N LEU A 146 6.30 -11.59 3.12
CA LEU A 146 7.25 -10.50 2.88
C LEU A 146 7.72 -10.39 1.43
N LEU A 147 7.93 -9.16 0.99
CA LEU A 147 8.49 -8.84 -0.32
C LEU A 147 10.01 -8.80 -0.23
N VAL A 148 10.68 -9.84 -0.75
CA VAL A 148 12.13 -10.02 -0.63
C VAL A 148 12.84 -9.80 -1.96
N GLY A 149 13.93 -9.03 -1.93
CA GLY A 149 14.90 -8.91 -3.02
C GLY A 149 16.34 -9.02 -2.51
N ARG A 150 17.29 -9.36 -3.40
CA ARG A 150 18.70 -9.51 -3.04
C ARG A 150 19.64 -8.70 -3.93
N ILE A 151 20.66 -8.10 -3.33
CA ILE A 151 21.77 -7.46 -4.02
C ILE A 151 23.07 -8.17 -3.62
N PRO A 152 23.63 -9.07 -4.45
CA PRO A 152 24.77 -9.91 -4.08
C PRO A 152 26.10 -9.16 -4.21
N VAL A 153 26.38 -8.28 -3.24
CA VAL A 153 27.56 -7.40 -3.16
C VAL A 153 28.50 -7.84 -2.04
N TRP A 154 29.77 -7.39 -2.09
CA TRP A 154 30.77 -7.71 -1.07
C TRP A 154 31.75 -6.56 -0.74
N ASN A 155 31.53 -5.37 -1.28
CA ASN A 155 32.28 -4.17 -0.92
C ASN A 155 31.41 -2.91 -1.12
N ALA A 156 31.83 -1.80 -0.53
CA ALA A 156 31.12 -0.52 -0.57
C ALA A 156 31.00 0.09 -1.98
N GLU A 157 31.97 -0.16 -2.86
CA GLU A 157 31.92 0.30 -4.26
C GLU A 157 30.75 -0.32 -5.01
N MET A 158 30.58 -1.63 -4.88
CA MET A 158 29.47 -2.37 -5.47
C MET A 158 28.11 -1.92 -4.93
N VAL A 159 28.03 -1.61 -3.62
CA VAL A 159 26.83 -1.00 -3.00
C VAL A 159 26.52 0.34 -3.66
N SER A 160 27.51 1.21 -3.80
CA SER A 160 27.33 2.51 -4.44
C SER A 160 26.86 2.38 -5.89
N ASN A 161 27.47 1.48 -6.66
CA ASN A 161 27.16 1.29 -8.07
C ASN A 161 25.71 0.86 -8.30
N VAL A 162 25.19 -0.09 -7.52
CA VAL A 162 23.81 -0.57 -7.69
C VAL A 162 22.78 0.44 -7.19
N ILE A 163 23.04 1.12 -6.07
CA ILE A 163 22.13 2.15 -5.54
C ILE A 163 22.04 3.33 -6.50
N GLN A 164 23.15 3.76 -7.10
CA GLN A 164 23.14 4.79 -8.14
C GLN A 164 22.22 4.40 -9.30
N LYS A 165 22.24 3.14 -9.73
CA LYS A 165 21.42 2.66 -10.86
C LYS A 165 19.93 2.57 -10.52
N ILE A 166 19.61 2.15 -9.30
CA ILE A 166 18.24 2.13 -8.75
C ILE A 166 17.68 3.56 -8.70
N ILE A 167 18.41 4.50 -8.08
CA ILE A 167 18.01 5.92 -7.98
C ILE A 167 17.96 6.57 -9.36
N TRP A 168 18.88 6.23 -10.27
CA TRP A 168 18.85 6.74 -11.64
C TRP A 168 17.58 6.29 -12.36
N TYR A 169 17.19 5.02 -12.25
CA TYR A 169 16.00 4.50 -12.90
C TYR A 169 14.74 5.18 -12.36
N ASP A 170 14.66 5.33 -11.04
CA ASP A 170 13.59 6.08 -10.39
C ASP A 170 13.51 7.52 -10.88
N ASN A 171 14.60 8.15 -11.30
CA ASN A 171 14.61 9.52 -11.82
C ASN A 171 14.62 9.61 -13.36
N CYS A 172 14.51 8.48 -14.07
CA CYS A 172 14.55 8.47 -15.53
C CYS A 172 13.30 9.14 -16.11
N ASN A 173 13.49 10.11 -17.02
CA ASN A 173 12.41 10.84 -17.69
C ASN A 173 12.34 10.57 -19.20
N ASN A 174 13.04 9.53 -19.67
CA ASN A 174 12.99 9.13 -21.07
C ASN A 174 11.88 8.09 -21.26
N GLU A 175 10.66 8.53 -21.55
CA GLU A 175 9.51 7.64 -21.77
C GLU A 175 9.73 6.64 -22.91
N THR A 176 10.47 7.03 -23.95
CA THR A 176 10.79 6.12 -25.07
C THR A 176 11.61 4.93 -24.59
N PHE A 177 12.58 5.20 -23.70
CA PHE A 177 13.37 4.15 -23.06
C PHE A 177 12.54 3.34 -22.07
N LEU A 178 11.81 3.99 -21.16
CA LEU A 178 10.98 3.32 -20.16
C LEU A 178 9.95 2.37 -20.79
N ARG A 179 9.41 2.74 -21.96
CA ARG A 179 8.48 1.94 -22.74
C ARG A 179 9.15 1.06 -23.79
N SER A 180 10.46 0.80 -23.74
CA SER A 180 11.11 -0.07 -24.71
C SER A 180 11.39 -1.45 -24.15
N SER A 181 11.03 -2.49 -24.93
CA SER A 181 11.23 -3.88 -24.57
C SER A 181 12.04 -4.64 -25.62
N GLY A 182 12.71 -5.70 -25.17
CA GLY A 182 13.56 -6.54 -26.00
C GLY A 182 13.44 -8.02 -25.66
N PHE A 183 13.41 -8.86 -26.70
CA PHE A 183 13.24 -10.30 -26.61
C PHE A 183 14.39 -11.01 -27.33
N LEU A 184 15.20 -11.77 -26.59
CA LEU A 184 16.29 -12.59 -27.13
C LEU A 184 15.97 -14.08 -26.98
N GLY A 185 16.05 -14.83 -28.09
CA GLY A 185 15.95 -16.28 -28.13
C GLY A 185 17.16 -16.88 -28.85
N GLY A 186 17.96 -17.69 -28.15
CA GLY A 186 19.14 -18.39 -28.71
C GLY A 186 18.83 -19.78 -29.27
N ASP A 187 19.84 -20.49 -29.77
CA ASP A 187 19.67 -21.84 -30.35
C ASP A 187 19.69 -22.91 -29.25
N LEU A 188 18.51 -23.43 -28.91
CA LEU A 188 18.35 -24.50 -27.92
C LEU A 188 18.55 -25.91 -28.52
N GLY A 189 18.66 -26.03 -29.85
CA GLY A 189 18.67 -27.32 -30.56
C GLY A 189 17.33 -28.08 -30.49
N TRP A 190 16.24 -27.39 -30.15
CA TRP A 190 14.91 -27.98 -29.91
C TRP A 190 13.97 -27.78 -31.10
N THR A 191 12.94 -28.63 -31.18
CA THR A 191 11.91 -28.51 -32.23
C THR A 191 10.96 -27.33 -31.97
N SER A 192 10.63 -27.05 -30.70
CA SER A 192 10.04 -25.78 -30.30
C SER A 192 11.16 -24.79 -30.02
N THR A 193 11.25 -23.75 -30.85
CA THR A 193 12.38 -22.80 -30.81
C THR A 193 12.22 -21.78 -29.69
N SER A 194 13.34 -21.22 -29.23
CA SER A 194 13.36 -20.11 -28.26
C SER A 194 12.56 -18.89 -28.76
N LYS A 195 12.52 -18.69 -30.09
CA LYS A 195 11.64 -17.71 -30.74
C LYS A 195 10.17 -17.92 -30.36
N GLN A 196 9.66 -19.14 -30.39
CA GLN A 196 8.27 -19.42 -30.05
C GLN A 196 7.99 -19.11 -28.57
N TYR A 197 8.93 -19.44 -27.68
CA TYR A 197 8.86 -19.09 -26.26
C TYR A 197 8.81 -17.57 -26.03
N MET A 198 9.71 -16.82 -26.68
CA MET A 198 9.76 -15.37 -26.51
C MET A 198 8.58 -14.66 -27.18
N GLU A 199 8.09 -15.17 -28.30
CA GLU A 199 6.87 -14.66 -28.94
C GLU A 199 5.61 -14.91 -28.09
N GLU A 200 5.55 -15.97 -27.29
CA GLU A 200 4.46 -16.17 -26.33
C GLU A 200 4.47 -15.12 -25.20
N ILE A 201 5.64 -14.68 -24.73
CA ILE A 201 5.75 -13.57 -23.77
C ILE A 201 5.36 -12.25 -24.45
N ARG A 202 5.86 -12.01 -25.66
CA ARG A 202 5.61 -10.77 -26.39
C ARG A 202 4.15 -10.65 -26.81
N VAL A 203 3.59 -11.67 -27.45
CA VAL A 203 2.26 -11.63 -28.09
C VAL A 203 1.16 -12.11 -27.16
N GLY A 204 1.43 -13.10 -26.30
CA GLY A 204 0.42 -13.73 -25.45
C GLY A 204 -0.11 -15.09 -25.94
N ASN A 205 0.11 -15.43 -27.20
CA ASN A 205 -0.39 -16.68 -27.80
C ASN A 205 0.63 -17.83 -27.66
N GLY A 206 0.23 -18.94 -27.03
CA GLY A 206 1.06 -20.11 -26.82
C GLY A 206 0.41 -21.20 -25.95
N SER A 207 1.23 -21.96 -25.23
CA SER A 207 0.79 -23.03 -24.32
C SER A 207 0.13 -22.49 -23.03
N PHE A 208 0.42 -21.24 -22.68
CA PHE A 208 -0.06 -20.56 -21.47
C PHE A 208 -0.78 -19.25 -21.82
N SER A 209 -1.70 -19.32 -22.79
CA SER A 209 -2.47 -18.17 -23.30
C SER A 209 -3.49 -17.61 -22.30
N GLU A 210 -3.65 -18.25 -21.15
CA GLU A 210 -4.44 -17.74 -20.02
C GLU A 210 -3.77 -16.58 -19.27
N TYR A 211 -2.50 -16.30 -19.56
CA TYR A 211 -1.73 -15.18 -19.02
C TYR A 211 -1.40 -14.18 -20.13
N ASP A 212 -1.49 -12.88 -19.86
CA ASP A 212 -1.40 -11.86 -20.89
C ASP A 212 0.05 -11.61 -21.38
N GLY A 213 0.19 -11.20 -22.64
CA GLY A 213 1.44 -10.74 -23.25
C GLY A 213 1.53 -9.22 -23.43
N PHE A 214 2.70 -8.73 -23.81
CA PHE A 214 2.93 -7.29 -24.05
C PHE A 214 2.02 -6.70 -25.14
N GLU A 215 1.74 -7.43 -26.22
CA GLU A 215 0.87 -6.96 -27.31
C GLU A 215 -0.62 -6.97 -26.96
N GLU A 216 -1.04 -7.92 -26.11
CA GLU A 216 -2.39 -7.95 -25.57
C GLU A 216 -2.62 -6.73 -24.67
N TRP A 217 -1.65 -6.45 -23.78
CA TRP A 217 -1.61 -5.20 -23.02
C TRP A 217 -1.67 -3.96 -23.92
N ASN A 218 -0.81 -3.88 -24.95
CA ASN A 218 -0.78 -2.73 -25.86
C ASN A 218 -2.11 -2.52 -26.61
N THR A 219 -2.80 -3.62 -26.91
CA THR A 219 -4.11 -3.59 -27.59
C THR A 219 -5.18 -3.02 -26.66
N GLU A 220 -5.16 -3.37 -25.38
CA GLU A 220 -6.12 -2.89 -24.38
C GLU A 220 -5.80 -1.47 -23.89
N PHE A 221 -4.51 -1.12 -23.78
CA PHE A 221 -4.02 0.13 -23.20
C PHE A 221 -3.10 0.93 -24.15
N PRO A 222 -3.62 1.43 -25.29
CA PRO A 222 -2.80 2.08 -26.34
C PRO A 222 -2.11 3.38 -25.88
N ASP A 223 -2.63 4.06 -24.84
CA ASP A 223 -1.99 5.27 -24.30
C ASP A 223 -0.69 4.97 -23.51
N TYR A 224 -0.52 3.70 -23.11
CA TYR A 224 0.62 3.19 -22.34
C TYR A 224 1.38 2.10 -23.12
N GLU A 225 1.34 2.17 -24.46
CA GLU A 225 1.98 1.19 -25.35
C GLU A 225 3.47 1.01 -25.02
N ILE A 226 3.88 -0.24 -24.82
CA ILE A 226 5.27 -0.67 -24.68
C ILE A 226 5.76 -1.09 -26.07
N ASN A 227 6.84 -0.48 -26.55
CA ASN A 227 7.48 -0.85 -27.80
C ASN A 227 8.11 -2.25 -27.71
N THR A 228 7.57 -3.18 -28.49
CA THR A 228 7.93 -4.60 -28.58
C THR A 228 8.75 -4.97 -29.82
N LEU A 229 9.21 -3.98 -30.60
CA LEU A 229 9.88 -4.23 -31.88
C LEU A 229 11.26 -4.89 -31.73
N GLY A 230 11.88 -4.80 -30.55
CA GLY A 230 13.19 -5.39 -30.24
C GLY A 230 13.13 -6.91 -30.19
N ARG A 231 13.34 -7.57 -31.33
CA ARG A 231 13.29 -9.03 -31.47
C ARG A 231 14.62 -9.55 -32.02
N TYR A 232 15.27 -10.42 -31.26
CA TYR A 232 16.62 -10.91 -31.55
C TYR A 232 16.60 -12.43 -31.41
N TYR A 233 16.08 -13.11 -32.42
CA TYR A 233 15.95 -14.56 -32.41
C TYR A 233 16.99 -15.20 -33.31
N ASP A 234 17.69 -16.22 -32.86
CA ASP A 234 18.65 -17.00 -33.65
C ASP A 234 18.08 -17.36 -35.04
N ALA A 235 16.83 -17.80 -35.09
CA ALA A 235 16.11 -18.22 -36.29
C ALA A 235 15.89 -17.11 -37.33
N ASP A 236 15.97 -15.84 -36.93
CA ASP A 236 15.80 -14.67 -37.81
C ASP A 236 17.14 -14.08 -38.29
N TYR A 237 18.27 -14.62 -37.81
CA TYR A 237 19.61 -14.17 -38.16
C TYR A 237 20.40 -15.25 -38.90
N SER A 238 21.52 -14.86 -39.53
CA SER A 238 22.38 -15.82 -40.26
C SER A 238 23.15 -16.74 -39.32
N THR A 239 23.49 -16.25 -38.12
CA THR A 239 24.08 -17.01 -37.02
C THR A 239 23.52 -16.51 -35.70
N GLU A 240 23.48 -17.36 -34.68
CA GLU A 240 23.15 -16.97 -33.31
C GLU A 240 24.03 -15.81 -32.81
N SER A 241 25.32 -15.83 -33.15
CA SER A 241 26.24 -14.73 -32.82
C SER A 241 25.82 -13.40 -33.42
N ASP A 242 25.18 -13.37 -34.60
CA ASP A 242 24.66 -12.12 -35.19
C ASP A 242 23.45 -11.61 -34.40
N ALA A 243 22.57 -12.51 -33.94
CA ALA A 243 21.44 -12.15 -33.07
C ALA A 243 21.92 -11.58 -31.73
N VAL A 244 22.86 -12.26 -31.07
CA VAL A 244 23.47 -11.81 -29.81
C VAL A 244 24.23 -10.48 -29.98
N ASN A 245 24.90 -10.25 -31.11
CA ASN A 245 25.56 -8.97 -31.39
C ASN A 245 24.54 -7.84 -31.61
N ALA A 246 23.44 -8.10 -32.32
CA ALA A 246 22.37 -7.12 -32.50
C ALA A 246 21.69 -6.76 -31.17
N TRP A 247 21.42 -7.78 -30.34
CA TRP A 247 20.94 -7.63 -28.97
C TRP A 247 21.84 -6.74 -28.13
N LYS A 248 23.14 -7.07 -28.10
CA LYS A 248 24.14 -6.28 -27.38
C LYS A 248 24.20 -4.83 -27.86
N ASN A 249 24.15 -4.62 -29.17
CA ASN A 249 24.19 -3.27 -29.74
C ASN A 249 22.97 -2.44 -29.34
N ALA A 250 21.77 -3.04 -29.31
CA ALA A 250 20.56 -2.36 -28.87
C ALA A 250 20.63 -1.96 -27.39
N ILE A 251 21.13 -2.86 -26.53
CA ILE A 251 21.41 -2.52 -25.12
C ILE A 251 22.39 -1.35 -25.05
N ASN A 252 23.54 -1.45 -25.72
CA ASN A 252 24.58 -0.42 -25.71
C ASN A 252 24.11 0.94 -26.25
N ASN A 253 23.12 0.94 -27.15
CA ASN A 253 22.49 2.15 -27.68
C ASN A 253 21.36 2.69 -26.80
N ASN A 254 21.12 2.12 -25.62
CA ASN A 254 20.02 2.46 -24.70
C ASN A 254 18.63 2.29 -25.35
N GLU A 255 18.46 1.28 -26.19
CA GLU A 255 17.21 1.04 -26.92
C GLU A 255 16.26 0.13 -26.14
N LEU A 256 16.70 -0.55 -25.08
CA LEU A 256 15.94 -1.60 -24.38
C LEU A 256 15.96 -1.38 -22.86
N CYS A 257 14.78 -1.23 -22.25
CA CYS A 257 14.61 -1.13 -20.80
C CYS A 257 14.07 -2.41 -20.17
N LEU A 258 13.05 -3.03 -20.79
CA LEU A 258 12.40 -4.24 -20.31
C LEU A 258 12.85 -5.44 -21.13
N ILE A 259 13.72 -6.29 -20.56
CA ILE A 259 14.39 -7.35 -21.30
C ILE A 259 13.89 -8.72 -20.86
N SER A 260 13.54 -9.57 -21.83
CA SER A 260 13.19 -10.98 -21.67
C SER A 260 14.14 -11.87 -22.49
N HIS A 261 14.66 -12.92 -21.85
CA HIS A 261 15.71 -13.75 -22.43
C HIS A 261 15.48 -15.26 -22.21
N LEU A 262 15.73 -16.05 -23.25
CA LEU A 262 15.85 -17.51 -23.19
C LEU A 262 16.98 -18.00 -24.10
N ASP A 263 17.98 -18.62 -23.48
CA ASP A 263 19.11 -19.30 -24.14
C ASP A 263 19.81 -20.20 -23.10
N HIS A 264 20.87 -20.91 -23.52
CA HIS A 264 21.83 -21.54 -22.64
C HIS A 264 22.52 -20.52 -21.73
N GLY A 265 22.43 -20.77 -20.41
CA GLY A 265 22.98 -19.90 -19.39
C GLY A 265 24.01 -20.60 -18.51
N SER A 266 24.87 -19.79 -17.89
CA SER A 266 25.64 -20.21 -16.73
C SER A 266 25.88 -19.01 -15.80
N TYR A 267 26.43 -19.25 -14.62
CA TYR A 267 26.84 -18.14 -13.73
C TYR A 267 27.91 -17.24 -14.37
N SER A 268 28.62 -17.68 -15.41
CA SER A 268 29.58 -16.86 -16.18
C SER A 268 29.04 -16.39 -17.53
N ASN A 269 27.83 -16.78 -17.91
CA ASN A 269 27.15 -16.37 -19.14
C ASN A 269 25.69 -16.04 -18.86
N THR A 270 25.42 -14.75 -18.63
CA THR A 270 24.07 -14.24 -18.37
C THR A 270 23.59 -13.42 -19.57
N LEU A 271 22.33 -13.62 -19.98
CA LEU A 271 21.71 -12.98 -21.16
C LEU A 271 22.47 -13.19 -22.48
N SER A 272 23.26 -14.26 -22.58
CA SER A 272 24.21 -14.54 -23.67
C SER A 272 25.26 -13.43 -23.90
N LEU A 273 25.61 -12.71 -22.84
CA LEU A 273 26.54 -11.58 -22.84
C LEU A 273 27.75 -11.79 -21.92
N GLY A 274 28.03 -13.02 -21.49
CA GLY A 274 29.07 -13.31 -20.52
C GLY A 274 28.75 -12.67 -19.16
N SER A 275 29.72 -11.93 -18.60
CA SER A 275 29.54 -11.15 -17.36
C SER A 275 28.94 -9.76 -17.57
N GLY A 276 28.65 -9.35 -18.81
CA GLY A 276 28.20 -7.97 -19.10
C GLY A 276 29.33 -6.93 -19.10
N SER A 277 30.58 -7.32 -18.83
CA SER A 277 31.76 -6.43 -18.82
C SER A 277 32.05 -5.71 -20.14
N THR A 278 31.41 -6.13 -21.23
CA THR A 278 31.58 -5.53 -22.56
C THR A 278 30.40 -4.65 -23.00
N LEU A 279 29.44 -4.43 -22.10
CA LEU A 279 28.37 -3.46 -22.30
C LEU A 279 28.92 -2.04 -22.25
N SER A 280 28.13 -1.09 -22.73
CA SER A 280 28.41 0.35 -22.71
C SER A 280 27.11 1.17 -22.68
N ASN A 281 26.01 0.56 -22.25
CA ASN A 281 24.75 1.25 -22.06
C ASN A 281 24.88 2.25 -20.90
N SER A 282 24.28 3.41 -21.03
CA SER A 282 24.21 4.44 -19.97
C SER A 282 22.82 4.57 -19.36
N ASN A 283 21.83 3.90 -19.94
CA ASN A 283 20.50 3.73 -19.36
C ASN A 283 20.37 2.29 -18.85
N PHE A 284 19.94 2.13 -17.59
CA PHE A 284 19.91 0.83 -16.93
C PHE A 284 18.59 0.09 -17.18
N PHE A 285 18.68 -1.21 -17.43
CA PHE A 285 17.54 -2.06 -17.78
C PHE A 285 17.12 -3.02 -16.66
N LEU A 286 15.91 -3.57 -16.77
CA LEU A 286 15.42 -4.73 -16.03
C LEU A 286 15.65 -5.98 -16.88
N GLY A 287 16.45 -6.93 -16.37
CA GLY A 287 16.75 -8.17 -17.09
C GLY A 287 16.02 -9.39 -16.53
N THR A 288 15.15 -10.03 -17.31
CA THR A 288 14.49 -11.29 -16.94
C THR A 288 15.00 -12.44 -17.80
N SER A 289 15.33 -13.58 -17.18
CA SER A 289 15.92 -14.71 -17.89
C SER A 289 15.46 -16.04 -17.34
N GLN A 290 15.13 -16.97 -18.24
CA GLN A 290 14.85 -18.37 -17.91
C GLN A 290 16.12 -19.25 -17.98
N ALA A 291 17.24 -18.70 -18.45
CA ALA A 291 18.47 -19.46 -18.67
C ALA A 291 19.07 -20.04 -17.38
N CYS A 292 19.75 -21.18 -17.50
CA CYS A 292 20.34 -21.89 -16.37
C CYS A 292 21.38 -21.04 -15.61
N LEU A 293 21.35 -21.10 -14.28
CA LEU A 293 22.40 -20.66 -13.35
C LEU A 293 22.84 -19.19 -13.46
N SER A 294 22.18 -18.36 -14.27
CA SER A 294 22.58 -16.95 -14.51
C SER A 294 22.58 -16.12 -13.22
N GLY A 295 21.73 -16.47 -12.27
CA GLY A 295 21.63 -15.84 -10.94
C GLY A 295 22.42 -16.55 -9.84
N ARG A 296 23.24 -17.58 -10.12
CA ARG A 296 23.87 -18.41 -9.07
C ARG A 296 25.02 -17.69 -8.35
N TYR A 297 24.69 -16.82 -7.41
CA TYR A 297 25.62 -16.00 -6.63
C TYR A 297 26.46 -16.78 -5.61
N THR A 298 26.21 -18.08 -5.44
CA THR A 298 27.01 -18.95 -4.56
C THR A 298 28.29 -19.50 -5.21
N SER A 299 28.39 -19.45 -6.55
CA SER A 299 29.40 -20.19 -7.33
C SER A 299 30.32 -19.30 -8.18
N GLY A 300 30.51 -18.03 -7.79
CA GLY A 300 31.35 -17.07 -8.50
C GLY A 300 30.65 -15.71 -8.65
N THR A 301 31.06 -14.93 -9.64
CA THR A 301 30.42 -13.65 -10.00
C THR A 301 29.32 -13.90 -11.02
N SER A 302 28.09 -14.14 -10.53
CA SER A 302 26.90 -14.33 -11.36
C SER A 302 26.43 -13.02 -12.02
N GLY A 303 25.55 -13.11 -13.03
CA GLY A 303 24.96 -11.94 -13.66
C GLY A 303 24.29 -10.99 -12.65
N ALA A 304 23.69 -11.54 -11.60
CA ALA A 304 23.14 -10.79 -10.47
C ALA A 304 24.15 -9.87 -9.76
N SER A 305 25.45 -10.20 -9.73
CA SER A 305 26.49 -9.33 -9.17
C SER A 305 27.10 -8.44 -10.24
N THR A 306 27.37 -8.99 -11.42
CA THR A 306 28.17 -8.31 -12.45
C THR A 306 27.37 -7.21 -13.16
N PHE A 307 26.13 -7.49 -13.58
CA PHE A 307 25.30 -6.50 -14.27
C PHE A 307 24.76 -5.43 -13.30
N LEU A 308 24.53 -5.79 -12.03
CA LEU A 308 24.00 -4.87 -11.03
C LEU A 308 25.08 -4.02 -10.36
N ALA A 309 26.29 -4.52 -10.13
CA ALA A 309 27.17 -3.87 -9.15
C ALA A 309 28.66 -3.78 -9.54
N GLU A 310 29.17 -4.52 -10.53
CA GLU A 310 30.60 -4.45 -10.90
C GLU A 310 30.96 -3.19 -11.69
N SER A 311 30.00 -2.50 -12.31
CA SER A 311 30.21 -1.23 -13.01
C SER A 311 29.20 -0.18 -12.56
N GLU A 312 29.67 1.07 -12.42
CA GLU A 312 28.88 2.23 -11.98
C GLU A 312 27.99 2.81 -13.09
N ASP A 313 28.36 2.62 -14.35
CA ASP A 313 27.86 3.38 -15.51
C ASP A 313 27.19 2.52 -16.58
N GLN A 314 27.10 1.20 -16.37
CA GLN A 314 26.47 0.26 -17.31
C GLN A 314 25.75 -0.90 -16.62
N GLY A 315 25.02 -1.68 -17.42
CA GLY A 315 24.31 -2.88 -16.99
C GLY A 315 22.87 -2.60 -16.57
N ALA A 316 22.43 -3.25 -15.49
CA ALA A 316 21.04 -3.33 -15.07
C ALA A 316 20.82 -2.64 -13.71
N PHE A 317 19.59 -2.21 -13.44
CA PHE A 317 19.17 -1.76 -12.10
C PHE A 317 18.50 -2.90 -11.30
N ALA A 318 17.92 -3.88 -11.99
CA ALA A 318 17.32 -5.08 -11.39
C ALA A 318 17.36 -6.25 -12.38
N MET A 319 17.32 -7.48 -11.87
CA MET A 319 17.26 -8.70 -12.66
C MET A 319 16.41 -9.78 -11.99
N VAL A 320 15.76 -10.63 -12.78
CA VAL A 320 15.07 -11.84 -12.30
C VAL A 320 15.67 -13.05 -13.00
N LEU A 321 16.40 -13.88 -12.26
CA LEU A 321 17.28 -14.91 -12.81
C LEU A 321 17.15 -16.23 -12.08
N ASN A 322 17.35 -17.34 -12.82
CA ASN A 322 17.47 -18.66 -12.23
C ASN A 322 18.82 -18.84 -11.52
N THR A 323 18.76 -19.24 -10.26
CA THR A 323 19.93 -19.64 -9.45
C THR A 323 20.27 -21.11 -9.60
N GLY A 324 19.31 -21.93 -10.05
CA GLY A 324 19.46 -23.32 -10.50
C GLY A 324 19.29 -23.46 -12.02
N TYR A 325 18.93 -24.65 -12.50
CA TYR A 325 18.55 -24.90 -13.90
C TYR A 325 17.22 -24.24 -14.29
N GLY A 326 17.15 -23.79 -15.55
CA GLY A 326 15.90 -23.46 -16.22
C GLY A 326 15.37 -24.67 -16.97
N TYR A 327 14.07 -24.93 -16.88
CA TYR A 327 13.45 -26.11 -17.50
C TYR A 327 12.40 -25.70 -18.54
N GLY A 328 12.67 -26.09 -19.78
CA GLY A 328 11.78 -25.95 -20.93
C GLY A 328 11.16 -27.28 -21.40
N SER A 329 10.45 -27.22 -22.51
CA SER A 329 9.95 -28.34 -23.29
C SER A 329 10.54 -28.25 -24.70
N SER A 330 11.16 -29.32 -25.18
CA SER A 330 11.81 -29.35 -26.51
C SER A 330 10.83 -29.40 -27.68
N SER A 331 9.54 -29.66 -27.42
CA SER A 331 8.50 -29.88 -28.43
C SER A 331 7.34 -28.89 -28.37
N SER A 332 7.26 -28.05 -27.33
CA SER A 332 6.21 -27.03 -27.17
C SER A 332 6.72 -25.85 -26.33
N THR A 333 5.93 -24.79 -26.17
CA THR A 333 6.23 -23.72 -25.20
C THR A 333 5.79 -24.04 -23.77
N ALA A 334 5.28 -25.25 -23.49
CA ALA A 334 4.83 -25.71 -22.17
C ALA A 334 6.00 -26.01 -21.19
N GLY A 335 7.01 -25.14 -21.17
CA GLY A 335 8.13 -25.16 -20.25
C GLY A 335 7.76 -24.62 -18.87
N LYS A 336 8.38 -25.14 -17.82
CA LYS A 336 8.02 -24.79 -16.43
C LYS A 336 8.58 -23.42 -16.07
N SER A 337 9.78 -23.10 -16.56
CA SER A 337 10.34 -21.75 -16.47
C SER A 337 9.59 -20.73 -17.36
N GLN A 338 8.98 -21.19 -18.45
CA GLN A 338 8.15 -20.34 -19.32
C GLN A 338 6.86 -19.91 -18.62
N LEU A 339 6.16 -20.85 -17.98
CA LEU A 339 4.98 -20.54 -17.16
C LEU A 339 5.29 -19.48 -16.10
N GLN A 340 6.39 -19.67 -15.35
CA GLN A 340 6.76 -18.71 -14.30
C GLN A 340 7.09 -17.32 -14.86
N HIS A 341 7.75 -17.26 -16.01
CA HIS A 341 8.06 -15.98 -16.69
C HIS A 341 6.78 -15.30 -17.19
N LYS A 342 5.80 -16.06 -17.70
CA LYS A 342 4.49 -15.53 -18.10
C LYS A 342 3.72 -14.93 -16.92
N ILE A 343 3.62 -15.64 -15.79
CA ILE A 343 2.93 -15.16 -14.58
C ILE A 343 3.54 -13.84 -14.06
N PHE A 344 4.86 -13.69 -14.15
CA PHE A 344 5.53 -12.45 -13.72
C PHE A 344 5.11 -11.22 -14.51
N TRP A 345 5.01 -11.34 -15.84
CA TRP A 345 4.56 -10.22 -16.67
C TRP A 345 3.05 -10.01 -16.57
N ASP A 346 2.28 -11.08 -16.43
CA ASP A 346 0.83 -11.06 -16.23
C ASP A 346 0.40 -10.24 -15.00
N TYR A 347 1.21 -10.26 -13.92
CA TYR A 347 0.98 -9.41 -12.75
C TYR A 347 0.78 -7.93 -13.13
N PHE A 348 1.63 -7.41 -14.00
CA PHE A 348 1.56 -6.01 -14.40
C PHE A 348 0.37 -5.74 -15.32
N TYR A 349 0.07 -6.67 -16.23
CA TYR A 349 -0.89 -6.47 -17.31
C TYR A 349 -2.34 -6.77 -16.88
N ALA A 350 -2.61 -7.97 -16.39
CA ALA A 350 -3.95 -8.44 -16.07
C ALA A 350 -4.33 -8.17 -14.60
N ASN A 351 -3.39 -8.36 -13.67
CA ASN A 351 -3.68 -8.28 -12.24
C ASN A 351 -3.73 -6.83 -11.72
N GLN A 352 -2.75 -5.99 -12.08
CA GLN A 352 -2.68 -4.60 -11.63
C GLN A 352 -3.26 -3.60 -12.64
N THR A 353 -3.32 -3.96 -13.92
CA THR A 353 -3.77 -3.11 -15.04
C THR A 353 -3.17 -1.70 -14.97
N THR A 354 -3.97 -0.64 -14.81
CA THR A 354 -3.52 0.76 -14.72
C THR A 354 -3.15 1.24 -13.32
N SER A 355 -3.08 0.34 -12.33
CA SER A 355 -2.66 0.67 -10.96
C SER A 355 -1.14 0.74 -10.86
N PHE A 356 -0.52 1.70 -11.57
CA PHE A 356 0.94 1.80 -11.74
C PHE A 356 1.72 1.96 -10.42
N ASP A 357 1.07 2.42 -9.34
CA ASP A 357 1.70 2.46 -8.02
C ASP A 357 2.02 1.08 -7.44
N ASN A 358 1.31 0.04 -7.89
CA ASN A 358 1.51 -1.36 -7.51
C ASN A 358 2.39 -2.12 -8.50
N TRP A 359 2.95 -1.47 -9.53
CA TRP A 359 3.88 -2.09 -10.47
C TRP A 359 5.27 -2.26 -9.82
N ARG A 360 5.35 -2.88 -8.65
CA ARG A 360 6.59 -3.10 -7.89
C ARG A 360 7.13 -4.51 -8.11
N LEU A 361 8.45 -4.61 -8.24
CA LEU A 361 9.13 -5.89 -8.51
C LEU A 361 8.89 -6.94 -7.42
N GLY A 362 8.89 -6.54 -6.15
CA GLY A 362 8.64 -7.45 -5.03
C GLY A 362 7.24 -8.05 -5.08
N GLN A 363 6.22 -7.23 -5.35
CA GLN A 363 4.82 -7.68 -5.44
C GLN A 363 4.61 -8.62 -6.64
N ALA A 364 5.21 -8.28 -7.79
CA ALA A 364 5.20 -9.16 -8.96
C ALA A 364 5.85 -10.52 -8.64
N MET A 365 6.92 -10.50 -7.84
CA MET A 365 7.61 -11.72 -7.45
C MET A 365 6.78 -12.57 -6.48
N GLN A 366 6.14 -11.96 -5.48
CA GLN A 366 5.20 -12.64 -4.58
C GLN A 366 4.05 -13.28 -5.37
N TYR A 367 3.34 -12.50 -6.19
CA TYR A 367 2.25 -13.02 -7.03
C TYR A 367 2.71 -14.20 -7.88
N THR A 368 3.89 -14.08 -8.50
CA THR A 368 4.47 -15.15 -9.30
C THR A 368 4.70 -16.42 -8.49
N LYS A 369 5.24 -16.31 -7.29
CA LYS A 369 5.57 -17.47 -6.44
C LYS A 369 4.34 -18.11 -5.84
N ASP A 370 3.38 -17.31 -5.39
CA ASP A 370 2.15 -17.77 -4.77
C ASP A 370 1.26 -18.49 -5.80
N MET A 371 1.07 -17.89 -6.98
CA MET A 371 0.32 -18.52 -8.07
C MET A 371 1.00 -19.81 -8.54
N PHE A 372 2.32 -19.77 -8.72
CA PHE A 372 3.08 -20.94 -9.18
C PHE A 372 3.10 -22.07 -8.13
N SER A 373 2.92 -21.76 -6.83
CA SER A 373 2.93 -22.75 -5.74
C SER A 373 1.85 -23.82 -5.92
N SER A 374 0.73 -23.50 -6.58
CA SER A 374 -0.34 -24.47 -6.88
C SER A 374 0.11 -25.61 -7.81
N TYR A 375 1.16 -25.41 -8.60
CA TYR A 375 1.68 -26.40 -9.54
C TYR A 375 2.74 -27.33 -8.93
N ILE A 376 3.29 -27.00 -7.75
CA ILE A 376 4.39 -27.76 -7.16
C ILE A 376 3.94 -29.09 -6.55
N ASP A 377 2.63 -29.30 -6.37
CA ASP A 377 2.04 -30.58 -5.96
C ASP A 377 1.83 -31.54 -7.15
N SER A 378 2.12 -31.11 -8.39
CA SER A 378 1.99 -31.95 -9.58
C SER A 378 3.00 -33.09 -9.61
N TYR A 379 2.79 -34.11 -10.46
CA TYR A 379 3.66 -35.30 -10.54
C TYR A 379 5.11 -35.02 -10.99
N SER A 380 5.39 -33.80 -11.47
CA SER A 380 6.70 -33.40 -11.99
C SER A 380 7.49 -32.62 -10.94
N HIS A 381 8.58 -33.22 -10.44
CA HIS A 381 9.53 -32.61 -9.49
C HIS A 381 10.09 -31.25 -9.97
N VAL A 382 10.16 -31.05 -11.28
CA VAL A 382 10.65 -29.82 -11.93
C VAL A 382 9.88 -28.57 -11.50
N TYR A 383 8.59 -28.66 -11.15
CA TYR A 383 7.84 -27.47 -10.72
C TYR A 383 8.41 -26.91 -9.41
N SER A 384 8.63 -27.76 -8.41
CA SER A 384 9.25 -27.32 -7.15
C SER A 384 10.65 -26.77 -7.37
N TYR A 385 11.43 -27.41 -8.26
CA TYR A 385 12.77 -26.93 -8.60
C TYR A 385 12.74 -25.51 -9.19
N VAL A 386 11.94 -25.28 -10.23
CA VAL A 386 11.82 -23.95 -10.87
C VAL A 386 11.29 -22.92 -9.87
N TRP A 387 10.35 -23.32 -9.01
CA TRP A 387 9.82 -22.48 -7.95
C TRP A 387 10.91 -21.98 -6.99
N TYR A 388 11.88 -22.80 -6.59
CA TYR A 388 12.98 -22.35 -5.73
C TYR A 388 14.03 -21.48 -6.44
N SER A 389 14.22 -21.67 -7.74
CA SER A 389 15.39 -21.17 -8.48
C SER A 389 15.27 -19.74 -8.97
N TRP A 390 14.09 -19.28 -9.36
CA TRP A 390 13.95 -17.95 -9.97
C TRP A 390 13.88 -16.89 -8.87
N ASN A 391 14.89 -16.01 -8.73
CA ASN A 391 14.95 -15.02 -7.64
C ASN A 391 14.99 -13.58 -8.18
N LEU A 392 14.49 -12.63 -7.38
CA LEU A 392 14.58 -11.20 -7.62
C LEU A 392 15.93 -10.65 -7.12
N PHE A 393 16.72 -10.13 -8.04
CA PHE A 393 17.97 -9.43 -7.76
C PHE A 393 17.79 -7.93 -7.98
N GLY A 394 17.74 -7.17 -6.89
CA GLY A 394 17.43 -5.74 -6.91
C GLY A 394 16.57 -5.34 -5.71
N ASP A 395 16.18 -4.07 -5.69
CA ASP A 395 15.29 -3.53 -4.66
C ASP A 395 13.85 -4.03 -4.87
N PRO A 396 13.24 -4.75 -3.90
CA PRO A 396 11.86 -5.23 -4.03
C PRO A 396 10.82 -4.10 -4.07
N ALA A 397 11.14 -2.90 -3.56
CA ALA A 397 10.25 -1.75 -3.64
C ALA A 397 10.30 -1.02 -5.00
N GLN A 398 11.26 -1.36 -5.87
CA GLN A 398 11.43 -0.72 -7.17
C GLN A 398 10.15 -0.84 -8.02
N LYS A 399 9.60 0.31 -8.43
CA LYS A 399 8.49 0.37 -9.39
C LYS A 399 9.01 0.23 -10.83
N ILE A 400 8.31 -0.49 -11.69
CA ILE A 400 8.43 -0.38 -13.15
C ILE A 400 7.62 0.84 -13.58
N ARG A 401 8.21 1.68 -14.44
CA ARG A 401 7.60 2.92 -14.90
C ARG A 401 7.37 2.89 -16.40
N LEU A 402 6.20 3.34 -16.83
CA LEU A 402 5.89 3.59 -18.25
C LEU A 402 5.86 5.10 -18.58
N ASN A 403 5.78 5.98 -17.57
CA ASN A 403 5.66 7.43 -17.75
C ASN A 403 6.84 8.16 -17.09
N ALA A 404 7.19 9.35 -17.58
CA ALA A 404 8.13 10.25 -16.91
C ALA A 404 7.56 10.74 -15.57
N ILE A 405 8.42 11.15 -14.64
CA ILE A 405 7.97 11.81 -13.41
C ILE A 405 7.60 13.25 -13.76
N GLU A 406 6.47 13.73 -13.26
CA GLU A 406 6.19 15.17 -13.27
C GLU A 406 7.15 15.86 -12.30
N ASN A 407 8.00 16.73 -12.84
CA ASN A 407 8.93 17.52 -12.05
C ASN A 407 8.16 18.53 -11.17
N THR A 408 8.59 18.72 -9.92
CA THR A 408 7.95 19.60 -8.93
C THR A 408 8.90 20.72 -8.52
N ALA A 409 8.37 21.83 -7.98
CA ALA A 409 9.20 22.99 -7.62
C ALA A 409 9.97 22.76 -6.31
N PRO A 410 11.19 23.34 -6.17
CA PRO A 410 11.99 23.22 -4.95
C PRO A 410 11.38 23.95 -3.75
N VAL A 411 11.73 23.56 -2.53
CA VAL A 411 11.16 24.08 -1.27
C VAL A 411 12.24 24.76 -0.42
N VAL A 412 11.89 25.88 0.25
CA VAL A 412 12.76 26.67 1.15
C VAL A 412 12.19 26.69 2.56
N VAL A 413 12.98 26.35 3.58
CA VAL A 413 12.58 26.32 4.99
C VAL A 413 13.71 26.77 5.94
N SER A 414 13.41 26.95 7.23
CA SER A 414 14.39 27.10 8.32
C SER A 414 15.34 28.31 8.23
N ALA A 415 14.82 29.51 7.94
CA ALA A 415 15.63 30.73 7.86
C ALA A 415 16.28 31.15 9.21
N SER A 416 17.57 31.50 9.16
CA SER A 416 18.38 32.00 10.27
C SER A 416 19.19 33.24 9.85
N PRO A 417 19.03 34.42 10.49
CA PRO A 417 18.09 34.71 11.58
C PRO A 417 16.63 34.48 11.17
N THR A 418 15.79 34.08 12.13
CA THR A 418 14.36 33.92 11.89
C THR A 418 13.76 35.24 11.40
N ASN A 419 12.77 35.15 10.51
CA ASN A 419 12.11 36.30 9.93
C ASN A 419 11.64 37.30 11.00
N ALA A 420 11.92 38.59 10.80
CA ALA A 420 11.61 39.72 11.68
C ALA A 420 12.29 39.71 13.07
N SER A 421 13.51 39.17 13.18
CA SER A 421 14.30 39.21 14.44
C SER A 421 14.92 40.58 14.73
N ILE A 422 15.09 40.94 16.01
CA ILE A 422 15.67 42.21 16.49
C ILE A 422 16.91 41.96 17.38
N ASN A 423 17.74 43.00 17.57
CA ASN A 423 19.01 42.92 18.33
C ASN A 423 19.98 41.85 17.80
N VAL A 424 20.02 41.68 16.49
CA VAL A 424 21.03 40.84 15.85
C VAL A 424 22.39 41.51 16.04
N SER A 425 23.40 40.79 16.54
CA SER A 425 24.71 41.42 16.75
C SER A 425 25.24 41.94 15.42
N ILE A 426 25.93 43.08 15.47
CA ILE A 426 26.71 43.57 14.32
C ILE A 426 27.89 42.62 13.98
N ASN A 427 28.19 41.68 14.88
CA ASN A 427 29.13 40.57 14.65
C ASN A 427 28.45 39.32 14.07
N GLN A 428 27.20 39.40 13.59
CA GLN A 428 26.62 38.32 12.79
C GLN A 428 27.37 38.24 11.45
N PHE A 429 27.88 37.04 11.12
CA PHE A 429 28.70 36.85 9.92
C PHE A 429 28.02 35.99 8.84
N SER A 430 26.84 35.42 9.10
CA SER A 430 26.15 34.56 8.13
C SER A 430 24.61 34.61 8.20
N LEU A 431 23.96 34.38 7.07
CA LEU A 431 22.54 34.03 6.90
C LEU A 431 22.44 32.57 6.44
N SER A 432 21.40 31.81 6.82
CA SER A 432 21.18 30.45 6.32
C SER A 432 19.72 30.04 6.13
N VAL A 433 19.47 29.11 5.19
CA VAL A 433 18.18 28.43 4.92
C VAL A 433 18.43 26.97 4.57
N PHE A 434 17.45 26.09 4.73
CA PHE A 434 17.48 24.72 4.22
C PHE A 434 16.61 24.61 2.97
N VAL A 435 17.15 24.02 1.90
CA VAL A 435 16.46 23.88 0.61
C VAL A 435 16.48 22.43 0.14
N TYR A 436 15.39 21.94 -0.44
CA TYR A 436 15.31 20.59 -1.00
C TYR A 436 14.33 20.50 -2.17
N ASP A 437 14.39 19.39 -2.91
CA ASP A 437 13.54 19.09 -4.06
C ASP A 437 12.96 17.68 -3.91
N LEU A 438 11.66 17.50 -4.15
CA LEU A 438 10.99 16.21 -3.97
C LEU A 438 11.41 15.17 -5.02
N ASN A 439 11.89 15.62 -6.18
CA ASN A 439 12.39 14.78 -7.25
C ASN A 439 13.92 14.59 -7.17
N GLY A 440 14.55 15.04 -6.07
CA GLY A 440 15.99 14.92 -5.85
C GLY A 440 16.85 15.71 -6.85
N ASN A 441 16.27 16.69 -7.55
CA ASN A 441 16.98 17.47 -8.56
C ASN A 441 18.06 18.35 -7.92
N LYS A 442 19.15 18.59 -8.65
CA LYS A 442 20.20 19.53 -8.24
C LYS A 442 19.71 20.96 -8.39
N LEU A 443 20.11 21.83 -7.46
CA LEU A 443 19.55 23.16 -7.29
C LEU A 443 20.54 24.26 -7.64
N ASN A 444 20.05 25.26 -8.36
CA ASN A 444 20.64 26.58 -8.52
C ASN A 444 19.96 27.50 -7.50
N TRP A 445 20.73 28.30 -6.75
CA TRP A 445 20.16 29.17 -5.72
C TRP A 445 20.93 30.48 -5.57
N THR A 446 20.24 31.53 -5.10
CA THR A 446 20.85 32.81 -4.69
C THR A 446 20.29 33.28 -3.35
N ILE A 447 21.15 33.93 -2.56
CA ILE A 447 20.79 34.75 -1.40
C ILE A 447 21.28 36.17 -1.68
N GLU A 448 20.39 37.15 -1.61
CA GLU A 448 20.65 38.56 -1.89
C GLU A 448 20.15 39.44 -0.74
N THR A 449 20.82 40.54 -0.39
CA THR A 449 20.50 41.38 0.78
C THR A 449 20.21 42.84 0.41
N SER A 450 19.44 43.53 1.26
CA SER A 450 19.09 44.95 1.13
C SER A 450 18.92 45.62 2.50
N PRO A 451 19.74 46.63 2.89
CA PRO A 451 20.96 47.09 2.22
C PRO A 451 21.94 45.96 1.91
N ASP A 452 22.77 46.14 0.87
CA ASP A 452 23.72 45.10 0.44
C ASP A 452 24.82 44.92 1.50
N ILE A 453 24.73 43.81 2.23
CA ILE A 453 25.68 43.38 3.27
C ILE A 453 26.33 42.04 2.92
N GLY A 454 26.04 41.49 1.75
CA GLY A 454 26.48 40.19 1.31
C GLY A 454 25.52 39.52 0.33
N ASN A 455 26.07 38.62 -0.48
CA ASN A 455 25.32 37.74 -1.37
C ASN A 455 26.03 36.39 -1.49
N SER A 456 25.27 35.35 -1.85
CA SER A 456 25.80 34.01 -2.08
C SER A 456 24.98 33.30 -3.15
N SER A 457 25.61 32.37 -3.87
CA SER A 457 24.91 31.57 -4.88
C SER A 457 25.61 30.24 -5.10
N GLY A 458 24.84 29.25 -5.57
CA GLY A 458 25.34 27.95 -5.98
C GLY A 458 24.66 27.50 -7.27
N LEU A 459 25.37 26.70 -8.05
CA LEU A 459 24.86 26.11 -9.30
C LEU A 459 24.94 24.59 -9.22
N ASN A 460 23.86 23.91 -9.59
CA ASN A 460 23.74 22.45 -9.61
C ASN A 460 24.24 21.78 -8.31
N GLU A 461 23.86 22.33 -7.16
CA GLU A 461 24.23 21.77 -5.86
C GLU A 461 23.16 20.82 -5.33
N SER A 462 23.56 19.89 -4.46
CA SER A 462 22.60 19.06 -3.72
C SER A 462 21.75 19.90 -2.77
N TYR A 463 20.62 19.32 -2.33
CA TYR A 463 19.80 19.86 -1.24
C TYR A 463 20.62 20.02 0.06
N GLY A 464 20.12 20.84 0.97
CA GLY A 464 20.74 21.06 2.27
C GLY A 464 20.75 22.52 2.70
N GLU A 465 21.54 22.81 3.72
CA GLU A 465 21.70 24.17 4.24
C GLU A 465 22.51 25.03 3.27
N LYS A 466 21.96 26.19 2.90
CA LYS A 466 22.59 27.21 2.07
C LYS A 466 22.89 28.44 2.92
N THR A 467 24.14 28.89 2.87
CA THR A 467 24.64 29.97 3.73
C THR A 467 25.15 31.16 2.91
N CYS A 468 24.95 32.38 3.41
CA CYS A 468 25.50 33.61 2.86
C CYS A 468 26.30 34.36 3.92
N SER A 469 27.59 34.60 3.65
CA SER A 469 28.41 35.44 4.54
C SER A 469 28.01 36.91 4.43
N ILE A 470 27.93 37.61 5.57
CA ILE A 470 27.56 39.03 5.65
C ILE A 470 28.59 39.84 6.45
N ASN A 471 28.75 41.13 6.16
CA ASN A 471 29.67 42.05 6.84
C ASN A 471 29.10 43.48 6.91
N GLU A 472 29.78 44.36 7.65
CA GLU A 472 29.51 45.82 7.69
C GLU A 472 28.09 46.18 8.14
N LEU A 473 27.58 45.46 9.14
CA LEU A 473 26.32 45.81 9.77
C LEU A 473 26.46 47.17 10.50
N ASP A 474 25.67 48.14 10.08
CA ASP A 474 25.49 49.41 10.76
C ASP A 474 24.64 49.19 12.00
N TYR A 475 24.86 50.02 13.02
CA TYR A 475 24.03 49.99 14.21
C TYR A 475 22.58 50.42 13.89
N ILE A 476 21.61 49.85 14.61
CA ILE A 476 20.18 50.18 14.57
C ILE A 476 19.56 50.21 13.16
N THR A 477 19.97 49.26 12.30
CA THR A 477 19.59 49.19 10.89
C THR A 477 18.80 47.92 10.58
N GLU A 478 17.71 48.04 9.80
CA GLU A 478 16.91 46.91 9.30
C GLU A 478 17.48 46.40 7.96
N TYR A 479 17.60 45.08 7.85
CA TYR A 479 18.09 44.35 6.68
C TYR A 479 17.02 43.39 6.18
N THR A 480 16.81 43.36 4.88
CA THR A 480 15.95 42.43 4.13
C THR A 480 16.83 41.50 3.29
N TRP A 481 16.44 40.25 3.12
CA TRP A 481 17.15 39.30 2.28
C TRP A 481 16.21 38.37 1.51
N PHE A 482 16.61 38.03 0.28
CA PHE A 482 15.84 37.29 -0.70
C PHE A 482 16.52 35.96 -1.00
N VAL A 483 15.74 34.88 -1.04
CA VAL A 483 16.22 33.54 -1.36
C VAL A 483 15.53 33.06 -2.62
N ASN A 484 16.30 32.80 -3.66
CA ASN A 484 15.80 32.22 -4.91
C ASN A 484 16.37 30.82 -5.10
N VAL A 485 15.55 29.85 -5.49
CA VAL A 485 15.97 28.45 -5.73
C VAL A 485 15.30 27.90 -6.98
N SER A 486 16.03 27.13 -7.79
CA SER A 486 15.53 26.48 -9.00
C SER A 486 16.21 25.14 -9.25
N ASP A 487 15.46 24.18 -9.77
CA ASP A 487 15.93 22.89 -10.28
C ASP A 487 16.32 22.93 -11.78
N GLY A 488 16.25 24.11 -12.43
CA GLY A 488 16.44 24.31 -13.86
C GLY A 488 15.16 24.35 -14.69
N THR A 489 14.03 23.93 -14.13
CA THR A 489 12.69 23.93 -14.75
C THR A 489 11.73 24.86 -14.02
N PHE A 490 11.63 24.72 -12.70
CA PHE A 490 10.80 25.48 -11.78
C PHE A 490 11.64 26.35 -10.84
N TRP A 491 11.01 27.36 -10.24
CA TRP A 491 11.65 28.31 -9.34
C TRP A 491 10.77 28.56 -8.10
N THR A 492 11.43 28.79 -6.97
CA THR A 492 10.85 29.18 -5.68
C THR A 492 11.57 30.40 -5.14
N ASN A 493 10.83 31.38 -4.61
CA ASN A 493 11.36 32.64 -4.09
C ASN A 493 10.73 32.94 -2.72
N GLU A 494 11.57 33.25 -1.72
CA GLU A 494 11.18 33.63 -0.36
C GLU A 494 11.91 34.92 0.09
N THR A 495 11.31 35.67 1.04
CA THR A 495 11.85 36.96 1.56
C THR A 495 11.82 37.01 3.09
N PHE A 496 12.91 37.49 3.71
CA PHE A 496 13.12 37.53 5.16
C PHE A 496 13.70 38.88 5.65
N THR A 497 13.53 39.25 6.94
CA THR A 497 14.07 40.51 7.54
C THR A 497 14.69 40.36 8.94
N PHE A 498 15.59 41.28 9.35
CA PHE A 498 16.14 41.42 10.73
C PHE A 498 16.69 42.84 11.07
N THR A 499 16.96 43.17 12.35
CA THR A 499 17.51 44.47 12.81
C THR A 499 18.74 44.35 13.74
N SER A 500 19.78 45.20 13.56
CA SER A 500 21.08 45.19 14.27
C SER A 500 21.14 45.96 15.63
N GLU A 501 22.22 45.77 16.42
CA GLU A 501 22.44 46.38 17.77
C GLU A 501 22.89 47.87 17.77
N ILE A 502 23.36 48.45 18.89
CA ILE A 502 23.71 49.90 19.06
C ILE A 502 25.19 50.20 19.47
N ASP A 503 25.72 51.43 19.23
CA ASP A 503 27.09 51.85 19.63
C ASP A 503 27.15 52.43 21.06
N LEU A 504 27.98 51.85 21.92
CA LEU A 504 28.15 52.23 23.32
C LEU A 504 29.27 53.28 23.57
N ASN A 505 30.04 53.70 22.56
CA ASN A 505 31.22 54.57 22.73
C ASN A 505 31.03 56.05 22.31
N ASN A 506 29.89 56.45 21.74
CA ASN A 506 29.61 57.81 21.28
C ASN A 506 28.78 58.62 22.32
N ASN A 507 29.03 59.94 22.51
CA ASN A 507 28.21 60.72 23.45
C ASN A 507 26.98 61.29 22.74
N LYS A 508 25.86 61.25 23.46
CA LYS A 508 24.57 61.69 22.95
C LYS A 508 24.45 63.22 22.86
N PRO A 509 23.69 63.77 21.89
CA PRO A 509 23.33 65.19 21.79
C PRO A 509 22.67 65.81 23.05
N VAL A 510 22.65 67.14 23.18
CA VAL A 510 22.12 67.89 24.34
C VAL A 510 21.13 68.99 23.92
N ILE A 511 20.04 69.15 24.68
CA ILE A 511 18.96 70.13 24.43
C ILE A 511 18.88 71.16 25.59
N GLY A 512 18.65 72.42 25.25
CA GLY A 512 18.63 73.59 26.14
C GLY A 512 17.23 74.03 26.61
N ILE A 513 17.14 75.20 27.23
CA ILE A 513 15.91 75.70 27.89
C ILE A 513 14.84 76.14 26.85
N PRO A 514 13.56 75.74 27.00
CA PRO A 514 12.49 76.02 26.04
C PRO A 514 11.80 77.38 26.20
N ILE A 515 11.13 77.82 25.13
CA ILE A 515 10.14 78.91 25.11
C ILE A 515 8.84 78.36 24.50
N PRO A 516 7.67 78.49 25.16
CA PRO A 516 7.46 79.01 26.52
C PRO A 516 8.19 78.17 27.57
N VAL A 517 8.44 78.78 28.73
CA VAL A 517 9.19 78.12 29.81
C VAL A 517 8.43 76.87 30.23
N ASN A 518 9.19 75.79 30.39
CA ASN A 518 8.68 74.50 30.83
C ASN A 518 7.83 74.66 32.12
N ASN A 519 6.64 74.07 32.14
CA ASN A 519 5.64 74.08 33.21
C ASN A 519 4.90 75.41 33.46
N SER A 520 4.82 76.32 32.48
CA SER A 520 3.90 77.47 32.58
C SER A 520 2.43 77.04 32.49
N SER A 521 1.48 77.76 33.10
CA SER A 521 0.04 77.38 33.15
C SER A 521 -0.92 78.52 32.78
N SER A 522 -2.19 78.20 32.54
CA SER A 522 -3.24 79.13 32.10
C SER A 522 -2.95 79.82 30.76
N ILE A 523 -2.26 79.12 29.86
CA ILE A 523 -1.98 79.59 28.52
C ILE A 523 -3.26 79.58 27.69
N ASP A 524 -3.51 80.66 26.98
CA ASP A 524 -4.68 80.75 26.14
C ASP A 524 -4.63 79.71 25.02
N VAL A 525 -5.79 79.17 24.65
CA VAL A 525 -5.86 78.16 23.61
C VAL A 525 -5.43 78.68 22.24
N TRP A 526 -5.14 79.96 22.04
CA TRP A 526 -4.74 80.51 20.74
C TRP A 526 -3.24 80.88 20.62
N MET A 527 -2.32 80.29 21.41
CA MET A 527 -0.84 80.52 21.32
C MET A 527 -0.20 79.97 20.03
N GLN A 528 0.80 80.67 19.45
CA GLN A 528 1.27 80.45 18.06
C GLN A 528 2.61 79.72 17.81
N ASN A 529 3.59 79.64 18.74
CA ASN A 529 4.92 79.02 18.46
C ASN A 529 5.66 78.51 19.71
N VAL A 530 6.61 77.59 19.52
CA VAL A 530 7.57 77.05 20.54
C VAL A 530 9.03 77.00 20.02
N SER A 531 10.06 77.07 20.88
CA SER A 531 11.49 76.98 20.46
C SER A 531 12.48 76.50 21.55
N SER A 532 13.60 75.86 21.17
CA SER A 532 14.70 75.38 22.06
C SER A 532 16.10 75.42 21.40
N PHE A 533 17.19 75.39 22.19
CA PHE A 533 18.60 75.36 21.72
C PHE A 533 19.17 73.93 21.73
N ILE A 534 19.87 73.49 20.69
CA ILE A 534 20.39 72.10 20.55
C ILE A 534 21.90 72.10 20.27
N GLN A 535 22.67 71.19 20.88
CA GLN A 535 24.11 71.02 20.65
C GLN A 535 24.60 69.56 20.77
N ASP A 536 25.58 69.15 19.97
CA ASP A 536 26.30 67.87 20.13
C ASP A 536 27.65 68.08 20.86
N PRO A 537 27.98 67.32 21.93
CA PRO A 537 29.23 67.47 22.68
C PRO A 537 30.50 67.08 21.92
N ASP A 538 30.41 66.11 21.02
CA ASP A 538 31.53 65.60 20.22
C ASP A 538 31.71 66.44 18.92
N GLY A 539 30.73 67.30 18.63
CA GLY A 539 30.73 68.24 17.51
C GLY A 539 30.23 67.62 16.21
N ASP A 540 29.60 66.45 16.30
CA ASP A 540 29.00 65.76 15.16
C ASP A 540 27.77 66.53 14.65
N ASN A 541 27.52 66.42 13.35
CA ASN A 541 26.28 66.93 12.77
C ASN A 541 25.13 66.01 13.17
N PHE A 542 24.01 66.59 13.60
CA PHE A 542 22.84 65.83 14.05
C PHE A 542 21.62 66.12 13.18
N SER A 543 20.68 65.18 13.18
CA SER A 543 19.33 65.43 12.66
C SER A 543 18.42 65.78 13.84
N TYR A 544 17.54 66.76 13.67
CA TYR A 544 16.57 67.09 14.71
C TYR A 544 15.15 67.23 14.18
N SER A 545 14.18 66.94 15.04
CA SER A 545 12.78 67.37 14.87
C SER A 545 12.31 68.13 16.10
N ILE A 546 11.58 69.22 15.89
CA ILE A 546 10.69 69.78 16.92
C ILE A 546 9.28 69.48 16.48
N GLU A 547 8.58 68.71 17.29
CA GLU A 547 7.27 68.15 16.96
C GLU A 547 6.39 68.12 18.21
N GLY A 548 5.10 67.95 18.03
CA GLY A 548 4.17 67.90 19.14
C GLY A 548 2.75 67.96 18.61
N LEU A 549 1.82 67.38 19.34
CA LEU A 549 0.43 67.25 18.88
C LEU A 549 -0.17 68.59 18.44
N TYR A 550 0.24 69.66 19.11
CA TYR A 550 -0.20 71.02 18.79
C TYR A 550 0.89 71.90 18.20
N ILE A 551 1.94 71.29 17.65
CA ILE A 551 3.09 71.94 17.04
C ILE A 551 3.17 71.50 15.57
N SER A 552 3.43 72.42 14.65
CA SER A 552 3.76 72.10 13.26
C SER A 552 5.24 71.78 13.16
N ASP A 553 5.55 70.56 12.73
CA ASP A 553 6.88 69.99 12.81
C ASP A 553 7.96 70.80 12.09
N SER A 554 9.13 70.83 12.71
CA SER A 554 10.34 71.47 12.20
C SER A 554 11.46 70.43 12.16
N ILE A 555 11.67 69.83 10.98
CA ILE A 555 12.59 68.70 10.78
C ILE A 555 13.74 69.12 9.87
N ASN A 556 14.98 68.92 10.30
CA ASN A 556 16.15 69.21 9.47
C ASN A 556 17.27 68.19 9.74
N ILE A 557 17.95 67.77 8.65
CA ILE A 557 19.06 66.82 8.69
C ILE A 557 20.42 67.52 8.64
N SER A 558 21.45 66.88 9.20
CA SER A 558 22.85 67.31 9.15
C SER A 558 23.07 68.76 9.60
N GLN A 559 22.56 69.10 10.78
CA GLN A 559 22.57 70.45 11.33
C GLN A 559 23.68 70.64 12.35
N SER A 560 24.13 71.89 12.45
CA SER A 560 25.02 72.35 13.52
C SER A 560 24.25 72.94 14.70
N ASN A 561 24.96 73.08 15.83
CA ASN A 561 24.47 73.62 17.10
C ASN A 561 23.71 74.96 16.93
N GLY A 562 22.56 75.15 17.59
CA GLY A 562 21.79 76.41 17.55
C GLY A 562 20.33 76.33 18.03
N THR A 563 19.62 77.48 18.06
CA THR A 563 18.18 77.56 18.40
C THR A 563 17.29 77.16 17.23
N LYS A 564 16.33 76.28 17.49
CA LYS A 564 15.36 75.76 16.53
C LYS A 564 13.93 76.04 17.02
N THR A 565 13.02 76.32 16.09
CA THR A 565 11.65 76.84 16.36
C THR A 565 10.61 76.05 15.57
N ALA A 566 9.40 75.92 16.12
CA ALA A 566 8.23 75.31 15.49
C ALA A 566 6.94 76.10 15.80
N ASN A 567 5.94 76.04 14.92
CA ASN A 567 4.68 76.79 15.07
C ASN A 567 3.65 75.97 15.87
N CYS A 568 2.60 76.58 16.44
CA CYS A 568 1.51 75.89 17.14
C CYS A 568 0.24 75.82 16.28
N THR A 569 -0.54 74.75 16.42
CA THR A 569 -1.85 74.58 15.78
C THR A 569 -2.94 75.14 16.69
N THR A 570 -3.48 76.30 16.33
CA THR A 570 -4.50 76.99 17.13
C THR A 570 -5.92 76.71 16.63
N PRO A 571 -6.92 76.52 17.51
CA PRO A 571 -6.79 76.55 18.97
C PRO A 571 -6.22 75.25 19.55
N LEU A 572 -5.34 75.40 20.53
CA LEU A 572 -4.84 74.41 21.47
C LEU A 572 -6.01 73.87 22.33
N PRO A 573 -5.92 72.63 22.84
CA PRO A 573 -6.91 72.02 23.72
C PRO A 573 -6.98 72.71 25.08
N PHE A 574 -8.01 72.39 25.88
CA PHE A 574 -8.30 72.99 27.19
C PHE A 574 -7.74 72.16 28.38
N ASP A 575 -7.38 72.79 29.50
CA ASP A 575 -6.70 72.25 30.69
C ASP A 575 -5.49 71.38 30.38
N THR A 576 -4.92 71.59 29.19
CA THR A 576 -4.04 70.62 28.59
C THR A 576 -2.64 71.15 28.67
N ASN A 577 -1.81 70.32 29.25
CA ASN A 577 -0.38 70.34 29.08
C ASN A 577 -0.03 70.13 27.60
N ILE A 578 0.22 71.22 26.89
CA ILE A 578 0.78 71.22 25.55
C ILE A 578 2.23 70.80 25.66
N THR A 579 2.43 69.52 25.35
CA THR A 579 3.73 68.89 25.30
C THR A 579 4.27 68.95 23.88
N TRP A 580 5.54 69.28 23.77
CA TRP A 580 6.27 69.25 22.51
C TRP A 580 7.66 68.69 22.74
N PHE A 581 8.16 68.02 21.72
CA PHE A 581 9.34 67.19 21.72
C PHE A 581 10.41 67.84 20.87
N VAL A 582 11.64 67.62 21.30
CA VAL A 582 12.82 67.90 20.53
C VAL A 582 13.57 66.58 20.44
N ASN A 583 13.53 65.95 19.28
CA ASN A 583 14.26 64.72 19.00
C ASN A 583 15.55 65.07 18.27
N VAL A 584 16.64 64.43 18.67
CA VAL A 584 17.96 64.67 18.10
C VAL A 584 18.66 63.33 17.93
N SER A 585 19.03 62.98 16.70
CA SER A 585 19.75 61.75 16.38
C SER A 585 21.11 62.07 15.75
N ASP A 586 22.14 61.44 16.30
CA ASP A 586 23.49 61.38 15.73
C ASP A 586 23.68 60.14 14.82
N HIS A 587 22.67 59.25 14.74
CA HIS A 587 22.68 57.99 13.99
C HIS A 587 23.76 56.99 14.44
N ARG A 588 24.22 57.10 15.68
CA ARG A 588 25.21 56.20 16.28
C ARG A 588 24.76 55.70 17.65
N THR A 589 24.07 56.56 18.39
CA THR A 589 23.49 56.23 19.69
C THR A 589 21.97 56.25 19.64
N TYR A 590 21.34 55.88 20.75
CA TYR A 590 19.93 56.17 20.92
C TYR A 590 19.68 57.68 20.81
N SER A 591 18.69 58.05 20.01
CA SER A 591 18.28 59.44 19.84
C SER A 591 17.96 60.11 21.18
N VAL A 592 18.35 61.38 21.33
CA VAL A 592 18.06 62.20 22.50
C VAL A 592 16.77 62.93 22.28
N ASN A 593 15.80 62.58 23.11
CA ASN A 593 14.46 63.13 23.04
C ASN A 593 14.19 63.84 24.36
N GLU A 594 14.03 65.16 24.33
CA GLU A 594 13.56 65.95 25.46
C GLU A 594 12.19 66.53 25.13
N PHE A 595 11.36 66.70 26.15
CA PHE A 595 10.04 67.31 25.98
C PHE A 595 9.82 68.45 26.95
N PHE A 596 9.00 69.40 26.52
CA PHE A 596 8.66 70.58 27.27
C PHE A 596 7.15 70.75 27.28
N VAL A 597 6.62 71.29 28.37
CA VAL A 597 5.18 71.36 28.62
C VAL A 597 4.73 72.75 29.06
N PHE A 598 3.52 73.15 28.67
CA PHE A 598 2.79 74.29 29.25
C PHE A 598 1.28 74.00 29.29
N THR A 599 0.54 74.45 30.30
CA THR A 599 -0.89 74.12 30.51
C THR A 599 -1.82 75.19 29.99
N THR A 600 -2.86 74.81 29.24
CA THR A 600 -3.96 75.68 28.79
C THR A 600 -5.15 75.73 29.78
N ARG A 601 -6.22 76.50 29.53
CA ARG A 601 -7.39 76.70 30.45
C ARG A 601 -8.51 75.62 30.36
N GLN A 602 -9.34 75.35 31.39
CA GLN A 602 -10.38 74.26 31.46
C GLN A 602 -11.60 74.26 30.49
N GLN A 603 -12.21 73.06 30.28
CA GLN A 603 -13.40 72.72 29.44
C GLN A 603 -14.68 72.39 30.27
N TYR A 604 -15.90 72.53 29.73
CA TYR A 604 -17.18 72.24 30.42
C TYR A 604 -17.76 70.83 30.16
N ILE A 605 -17.68 69.91 31.12
CA ILE A 605 -17.90 68.46 30.90
C ILE A 605 -19.17 67.90 31.61
N PRO A 606 -20.03 67.07 30.97
CA PRO A 606 -21.19 66.42 31.60
C PRO A 606 -20.84 65.25 32.54
N GLY A 607 -21.72 64.92 33.48
CA GLY A 607 -21.53 63.84 34.45
C GLY A 607 -21.86 62.42 33.93
N ILE A 608 -21.27 61.40 34.55
CA ILE A 608 -21.36 59.98 34.16
C ILE A 608 -22.73 59.39 34.57
N PRO A 609 -23.48 58.72 33.67
CA PRO A 609 -24.68 57.97 34.04
C PRO A 609 -24.41 56.87 35.07
N PHE A 610 -25.35 56.57 35.98
CA PHE A 610 -25.16 55.62 37.08
C PHE A 610 -26.27 54.56 37.16
N GLY A 611 -26.00 53.46 37.88
CA GLY A 611 -26.94 52.34 38.04
C GLY A 611 -27.13 51.52 36.77
N PHE A 612 -26.08 51.34 35.96
CA PHE A 612 -26.15 50.62 34.70
C PHE A 612 -26.20 49.11 34.93
N ASN A 613 -27.23 48.45 34.41
CA ASN A 613 -27.45 47.02 34.55
C ASN A 613 -27.78 46.37 33.19
N ALA A 614 -27.31 45.13 32.99
CA ALA A 614 -27.60 44.30 31.83
C ALA A 614 -28.12 42.92 32.28
N VAL A 615 -29.20 42.46 31.66
CA VAL A 615 -29.80 41.15 31.96
C VAL A 615 -30.04 40.42 30.65
N THR A 616 -29.47 39.22 30.50
CA THR A 616 -29.73 38.33 29.36
C THR A 616 -31.22 37.99 29.29
N VAL A 617 -31.81 38.17 28.11
CA VAL A 617 -33.21 37.85 27.84
C VAL A 617 -33.31 36.46 27.20
N ASN A 618 -32.47 36.18 26.22
CA ASN A 618 -32.31 34.89 25.53
C ASN A 618 -31.01 34.92 24.68
N ARG A 619 -30.81 33.92 23.82
CA ARG A 619 -29.63 33.81 22.92
C ARG A 619 -29.42 34.96 21.93
N THR A 620 -30.40 35.83 21.68
CA THR A 620 -30.29 36.96 20.74
C THR A 620 -30.61 38.34 21.33
N ALA A 621 -30.85 38.45 22.65
CA ALA A 621 -31.21 39.73 23.25
C ALA A 621 -30.73 39.93 24.70
N ILE A 622 -30.36 41.17 25.02
CA ILE A 622 -29.96 41.63 26.36
C ILE A 622 -30.71 42.94 26.70
N SER A 623 -31.29 43.03 27.89
CA SER A 623 -31.98 44.25 28.36
C SER A 623 -31.07 45.14 29.20
N LEU A 624 -31.08 46.45 28.94
CA LEU A 624 -30.23 47.45 29.59
C LEU A 624 -31.06 48.55 30.29
N ASN A 625 -30.58 49.04 31.44
CA ASN A 625 -31.18 50.18 32.17
C ASN A 625 -30.13 51.00 32.94
N TRP A 626 -30.32 52.32 33.05
CA TRP A 626 -29.41 53.28 33.72
C TRP A 626 -30.12 54.58 34.18
N THR A 627 -29.40 55.51 34.83
CA THR A 627 -29.89 56.86 35.23
C THR A 627 -28.92 57.98 34.80
N LYS A 628 -29.42 59.13 34.29
CA LYS A 628 -28.61 60.29 33.84
C LYS A 628 -28.07 61.16 35.00
N ASN A 629 -27.03 61.97 34.75
CA ASN A 629 -26.32 62.79 35.74
C ASN A 629 -26.30 64.32 35.40
N SER A 630 -25.56 65.14 36.16
CA SER A 630 -25.49 66.60 36.03
C SER A 630 -24.90 67.07 34.70
N SER A 631 -25.40 68.19 34.17
CA SER A 631 -24.95 68.78 32.89
C SER A 631 -25.13 67.86 31.65
N THR A 632 -25.89 66.77 31.79
CA THR A 632 -26.19 65.78 30.74
C THR A 632 -27.55 66.03 30.07
N ASP A 633 -27.53 66.28 28.77
CA ASP A 633 -28.74 66.46 27.94
C ASP A 633 -29.27 65.13 27.37
N LYS A 634 -28.37 64.25 26.91
CA LYS A 634 -28.66 62.93 26.31
C LYS A 634 -27.71 61.86 26.83
N THR A 635 -28.05 60.59 26.59
CA THR A 635 -27.13 59.46 26.82
C THR A 635 -26.89 58.67 25.55
N ILE A 636 -25.66 58.18 25.41
CA ILE A 636 -25.21 57.33 24.31
C ILE A 636 -24.80 55.99 24.93
N VAL A 637 -25.28 54.87 24.38
CA VAL A 637 -24.87 53.52 24.77
C VAL A 637 -24.28 52.84 23.55
N GLU A 638 -23.09 52.26 23.74
CA GLU A 638 -22.45 51.41 22.75
C GLU A 638 -22.33 49.97 23.26
N ARG A 639 -22.26 49.04 22.31
CA ARG A 639 -21.99 47.63 22.52
C ARG A 639 -20.69 47.24 21.84
N ASN A 640 -19.95 46.33 22.47
CA ASN A 640 -18.85 45.60 21.81
C ASN A 640 -18.79 44.13 22.28
N SER A 641 -18.11 43.28 21.53
CA SER A 641 -17.79 41.90 21.92
C SER A 641 -16.47 41.81 22.70
N ILE A 642 -15.77 42.93 22.89
CA ILE A 642 -14.58 43.06 23.74
C ILE A 642 -14.86 43.95 24.97
N PRO A 643 -14.18 43.71 26.10
CA PRO A 643 -14.50 44.35 27.39
C PRO A 643 -14.26 45.85 27.48
N SER A 644 -13.44 46.39 26.59
CA SER A 644 -13.05 47.80 26.62
C SER A 644 -12.85 48.27 25.19
N TRP A 645 -13.39 49.43 24.90
CA TRP A 645 -13.22 50.16 23.64
C TRP A 645 -13.39 51.64 23.94
N ASP A 646 -12.94 52.47 23.01
CA ASP A 646 -13.15 53.90 23.09
C ASP A 646 -14.48 54.26 22.42
N ILE A 647 -15.15 55.30 22.94
CA ILE A 647 -16.44 55.73 22.40
C ILE A 647 -16.36 56.00 20.88
N GLY A 648 -17.30 55.44 20.13
CA GLY A 648 -17.36 55.48 18.66
C GLY A 648 -16.82 54.22 17.99
N GLU A 649 -16.07 53.38 18.72
CA GLU A 649 -15.59 52.08 18.21
C GLU A 649 -16.58 50.95 18.46
N GLY A 650 -17.52 51.14 19.39
CA GLY A 650 -18.61 50.22 19.64
C GLY A 650 -19.79 50.49 18.71
N ILE A 651 -20.68 49.51 18.61
CA ILE A 651 -21.95 49.66 17.90
C ILE A 651 -22.87 50.48 18.78
N VAL A 652 -23.29 51.66 18.32
CA VAL A 652 -24.26 52.49 19.03
C VAL A 652 -25.62 51.78 19.06
N VAL A 653 -25.98 51.23 20.22
CA VAL A 653 -27.27 50.56 20.46
C VAL A 653 -28.33 51.52 20.99
N TYR A 654 -27.91 52.67 21.54
CA TYR A 654 -28.81 53.72 21.99
C TYR A 654 -28.22 55.13 21.89
N ASN A 655 -28.98 56.09 21.36
CA ASN A 655 -28.63 57.53 21.43
C ASN A 655 -29.91 58.35 21.61
N GLY A 656 -30.17 58.80 22.82
CA GLY A 656 -31.44 59.45 23.12
C GLY A 656 -31.60 59.89 24.57
N SER A 657 -32.85 60.15 24.94
CA SER A 657 -33.19 60.74 26.23
C SER A 657 -33.83 59.78 27.25
N ASN A 658 -34.07 58.52 26.88
CA ASN A 658 -34.58 57.47 27.77
C ASN A 658 -33.45 56.88 28.64
N ASN A 659 -33.86 56.00 29.56
CA ASN A 659 -33.03 55.40 30.59
C ASN A 659 -33.01 53.86 30.53
N THR A 660 -33.63 53.27 29.50
CA THR A 660 -33.75 51.82 29.32
C THR A 660 -33.79 51.46 27.83
N MET A 661 -33.31 50.29 27.45
CA MET A 661 -33.46 49.73 26.10
C MET A 661 -33.30 48.20 26.09
N VAL A 662 -33.74 47.53 25.01
CA VAL A 662 -33.46 46.10 24.78
C VAL A 662 -32.65 45.97 23.51
N ASP A 663 -31.48 45.35 23.62
CA ASP A 663 -30.57 45.14 22.52
C ASP A 663 -30.90 43.81 21.88
N ASN A 664 -31.27 43.83 20.61
CA ASN A 664 -31.77 42.67 19.88
C ASN A 664 -30.80 42.32 18.74
N SER A 665 -31.00 41.15 18.14
CA SER A 665 -30.21 40.64 17.02
C SER A 665 -28.74 40.38 17.39
N LEU A 666 -28.53 39.86 18.61
CA LEU A 666 -27.22 39.39 19.09
C LEU A 666 -26.94 37.95 18.65
N LEU A 667 -25.67 37.57 18.65
CA LEU A 667 -25.25 36.19 18.40
C LEU A 667 -25.31 35.36 19.70
N PRO A 668 -25.70 34.07 19.62
CA PRO A 668 -25.71 33.15 20.76
C PRO A 668 -24.32 32.91 21.38
N GLY A 669 -24.28 32.70 22.70
CA GLY A 669 -23.07 32.34 23.45
C GLY A 669 -21.98 33.41 23.53
N ILE A 670 -22.25 34.64 23.07
CA ILE A 670 -21.28 35.73 23.03
C ILE A 670 -21.43 36.62 24.27
N ASN A 671 -20.29 36.92 24.91
CA ASN A 671 -20.22 37.91 25.96
C ASN A 671 -20.21 39.32 25.35
N TYR A 672 -21.31 40.06 25.51
CA TYR A 672 -21.41 41.43 25.06
C TYR A 672 -21.20 42.39 26.21
N TYR A 673 -20.41 43.41 25.93
CA TYR A 673 -20.07 44.47 26.84
C TYR A 673 -20.77 45.74 26.38
N TYR A 674 -21.19 46.56 27.33
CA TYR A 674 -21.88 47.82 27.09
C TYR A 674 -21.21 48.95 27.86
N GLN A 675 -21.19 50.14 27.25
CA GLN A 675 -20.71 51.37 27.87
C GLN A 675 -21.73 52.49 27.64
N VAL A 676 -22.00 53.32 28.65
CA VAL A 676 -22.96 54.42 28.58
C VAL A 676 -22.38 55.77 29.05
N TRP A 677 -22.52 56.80 28.22
CA TRP A 677 -22.02 58.17 28.46
C TRP A 677 -23.15 59.20 28.53
N GLY A 678 -22.89 60.31 29.21
CA GLY A 678 -23.70 61.53 29.13
C GLY A 678 -23.17 62.49 28.07
N TRP A 679 -24.01 63.33 27.47
CA TRP A 679 -23.63 64.30 26.42
C TRP A 679 -24.11 65.72 26.73
N ASN A 680 -23.28 66.74 26.43
CA ASN A 680 -23.51 68.18 26.62
C ASN A 680 -23.40 68.99 25.31
N ALA A 681 -24.35 69.89 25.07
CA ALA A 681 -24.42 70.65 23.83
C ALA A 681 -23.50 71.90 23.72
N THR A 682 -22.90 72.41 24.80
CA THR A 682 -22.23 73.75 24.83
C THR A 682 -20.78 73.75 24.32
N ASP A 683 -19.91 72.92 24.90
CA ASP A 683 -18.56 72.65 24.36
C ASP A 683 -18.56 71.42 23.43
N THR A 684 -19.76 70.91 23.09
CA THR A 684 -20.00 69.71 22.27
C THR A 684 -19.30 68.45 22.80
N VAL A 685 -19.31 68.26 24.12
CA VAL A 685 -18.57 67.19 24.82
C VAL A 685 -19.46 66.16 25.50
N ILE A 686 -18.94 64.94 25.58
CA ILE A 686 -19.48 63.82 26.35
C ILE A 686 -18.86 63.77 27.75
N SER A 687 -19.37 62.91 28.63
CA SER A 687 -18.85 62.77 29.98
C SER A 687 -17.47 62.13 29.95
N ASP A 688 -16.59 62.57 30.87
CA ASP A 688 -15.21 62.07 30.99
C ASP A 688 -15.10 60.56 31.12
N ASN A 689 -16.17 59.92 31.59
CA ASN A 689 -16.23 58.48 31.76
C ASN A 689 -17.63 57.96 31.42
N PHE A 690 -17.71 56.65 31.39
CA PHE A 690 -18.91 55.87 31.19
C PHE A 690 -19.18 54.97 32.38
N SER A 691 -20.41 54.48 32.48
CA SER A 691 -20.68 53.26 33.23
C SER A 691 -20.61 52.09 32.26
N SER A 692 -20.04 50.96 32.69
CA SER A 692 -20.00 49.74 31.88
C SER A 692 -20.64 48.56 32.59
N ILE A 693 -21.09 47.58 31.81
CA ILE A 693 -21.62 46.30 32.28
C ILE A 693 -21.45 45.28 31.14
N ASN A 694 -21.55 43.99 31.44
CA ASN A 694 -21.62 42.96 30.42
C ASN A 694 -22.73 41.96 30.72
N SER A 695 -23.10 41.18 29.71
CA SER A 695 -23.95 40.02 29.86
C SER A 695 -23.66 39.05 28.72
N VAL A 696 -23.79 37.76 28.99
CA VAL A 696 -23.56 36.68 28.02
C VAL A 696 -24.89 36.21 27.48
N THR A 697 -25.08 36.19 26.16
CA THR A 697 -26.24 35.54 25.55
C THR A 697 -26.21 34.04 25.80
N ASP A 698 -27.38 33.40 25.92
CA ASP A 698 -27.43 31.94 26.06
C ASP A 698 -26.80 31.26 24.81
N ASN A 699 -26.18 30.08 25.00
CA ASN A 699 -25.60 29.30 23.89
C ASN A 699 -26.69 28.78 22.95
N ASN A 700 -26.31 28.52 21.69
CA ASN A 700 -27.16 27.82 20.74
C ASN A 700 -27.06 26.29 20.92
N SER A 701 -28.17 25.58 20.80
CA SER A 701 -28.26 24.12 20.84
C SER A 701 -28.15 23.55 19.43
N PHE A 702 -27.46 22.43 19.26
CA PHE A 702 -27.39 21.75 17.96
C PHE A 702 -28.75 21.18 17.56
N VAL A 703 -29.03 21.17 16.25
CA VAL A 703 -30.10 20.34 15.67
C VAL A 703 -29.82 18.88 15.97
N SER A 704 -30.78 18.21 16.61
CA SER A 704 -30.68 16.82 17.06
C SER A 704 -31.47 15.88 16.14
N PHE A 705 -30.94 14.68 15.94
CA PHE A 705 -31.52 13.63 15.10
C PHE A 705 -32.08 12.51 15.97
N SER A 706 -33.31 12.07 15.69
CA SER A 706 -33.93 10.97 16.43
C SER A 706 -34.96 10.22 15.60
N ASN A 707 -35.39 9.06 16.09
CA ASN A 707 -36.50 8.27 15.54
C ASN A 707 -36.40 7.97 14.02
N SER A 708 -35.21 7.60 13.53
CA SER A 708 -35.09 7.18 12.13
C SER A 708 -35.99 5.96 11.86
N ASN A 709 -36.69 5.98 10.74
CA ASN A 709 -37.58 4.91 10.32
C ASN A 709 -37.51 4.73 8.79
N PRO A 710 -37.06 3.56 8.28
CA PRO A 710 -36.48 2.45 9.03
C PRO A 710 -35.32 2.84 9.96
N VAL A 711 -35.24 2.17 11.12
CA VAL A 711 -34.19 2.38 12.13
C VAL A 711 -32.83 1.99 11.53
N ASN A 712 -31.74 2.61 11.99
CA ASN A 712 -30.39 2.27 11.53
C ASN A 712 -30.13 0.76 11.57
N ALA A 713 -29.51 0.24 10.51
CA ALA A 713 -29.24 -1.18 10.26
C ALA A 713 -30.49 -2.09 10.11
N SER A 714 -31.67 -1.54 9.81
CA SER A 714 -32.87 -2.35 9.55
C SER A 714 -32.68 -3.25 8.33
N ILE A 715 -33.02 -4.54 8.47
CA ILE A 715 -33.05 -5.52 7.39
C ILE A 715 -34.49 -5.75 6.87
N ASN A 716 -34.62 -6.34 5.69
CA ASN A 716 -35.90 -6.73 5.10
C ASN A 716 -36.86 -5.56 4.78
N CYS A 717 -36.30 -4.40 4.42
CA CYS A 717 -37.07 -3.20 4.13
C CYS A 717 -37.76 -3.26 2.75
N SER A 718 -38.92 -2.61 2.62
CA SER A 718 -39.64 -2.57 1.34
C SER A 718 -38.84 -1.88 0.23
N LEU A 719 -39.00 -2.30 -1.02
CA LEU A 719 -38.37 -1.63 -2.17
C LEU A 719 -38.93 -0.24 -2.45
N ASN A 720 -40.16 -0.02 -1.98
CA ASN A 720 -40.82 1.26 -2.00
C ASN A 720 -41.12 1.59 -0.54
N LEU A 721 -40.36 2.53 0.00
CA LEU A 721 -40.53 2.99 1.37
C LEU A 721 -40.31 4.50 1.45
N THR A 722 -40.89 5.10 2.47
CA THR A 722 -40.55 6.45 2.87
C THR A 722 -39.59 6.32 4.04
N TRP A 723 -38.34 6.74 3.82
CA TRP A 723 -37.41 6.85 4.93
C TRP A 723 -37.64 8.19 5.63
N SER A 724 -37.63 8.19 6.94
CA SER A 724 -37.97 9.34 7.78
C SER A 724 -37.03 9.46 8.96
N ILE A 725 -36.84 10.69 9.43
CA ILE A 725 -36.08 11.01 10.64
C ILE A 725 -36.63 12.28 11.27
N ASP A 726 -36.68 12.33 12.60
CA ASP A 726 -37.11 13.52 13.32
C ASP A 726 -35.91 14.43 13.56
N LEU A 727 -36.00 15.66 13.03
CA LEU A 727 -35.07 16.74 13.32
C LEU A 727 -35.71 17.69 14.32
N SER A 728 -34.98 17.98 15.40
CA SER A 728 -35.43 18.95 16.39
C SER A 728 -34.32 19.87 16.86
N ASP A 729 -34.60 21.16 16.78
CA ASP A 729 -33.87 22.25 17.38
C ASP A 729 -34.55 22.64 18.71
N ALA A 730 -33.81 22.59 19.81
CA ALA A 730 -34.36 22.89 21.15
C ALA A 730 -34.64 24.38 21.36
N ASP A 731 -34.01 25.22 20.54
CA ASP A 731 -33.99 26.66 20.58
C ASP A 731 -35.15 27.27 19.77
N GLY A 732 -35.79 26.47 18.92
CA GLY A 732 -36.91 26.87 18.08
C GLY A 732 -36.48 27.66 16.85
N ASP A 733 -35.20 27.57 16.48
CA ASP A 733 -34.67 28.17 15.26
C ASP A 733 -35.16 27.42 14.01
N TYR A 734 -35.19 28.16 12.90
CA TYR A 734 -35.33 27.54 11.59
C TYR A 734 -33.99 26.93 11.18
N PHE A 735 -34.01 25.75 10.57
CA PHE A 735 -32.80 25.09 10.11
C PHE A 735 -32.91 24.63 8.65
N ASP A 736 -31.76 24.60 7.99
CA ASP A 736 -31.55 24.02 6.68
C ASP A 736 -31.14 22.55 6.86
N TRP A 737 -31.70 21.66 6.05
CA TRP A 737 -31.35 20.24 6.12
C TRP A 737 -31.34 19.59 4.74
N ASN A 738 -30.54 18.55 4.59
CA ASN A 738 -30.58 17.65 3.45
C ASN A 738 -30.48 16.19 3.88
N ILE A 739 -31.26 15.34 3.21
CA ILE A 739 -31.19 13.88 3.27
C ILE A 739 -30.81 13.41 1.87
N SER A 740 -29.76 12.61 1.73
CA SER A 740 -29.30 12.13 0.43
C SER A 740 -28.95 10.65 0.45
N ILE A 741 -29.17 10.02 -0.70
CA ILE A 741 -28.79 8.64 -0.99
C ILE A 741 -28.52 8.50 -2.48
N ASN A 742 -27.29 8.14 -2.85
CA ASN A 742 -26.83 8.12 -4.24
C ASN A 742 -27.19 9.44 -4.96
N SER A 743 -27.98 9.38 -6.03
CA SER A 743 -28.44 10.57 -6.78
C SER A 743 -29.80 11.12 -6.33
N ILE A 744 -30.45 10.52 -5.33
CA ILE A 744 -31.74 10.97 -4.79
C ILE A 744 -31.47 11.81 -3.54
N TYR A 745 -32.07 12.98 -3.46
CA TYR A 745 -31.98 13.83 -2.28
C TYR A 745 -33.31 14.53 -2.02
N ASN A 746 -33.52 14.89 -0.77
CA ASN A 746 -34.55 15.83 -0.36
C ASN A 746 -33.92 16.85 0.59
N SER A 747 -34.29 18.11 0.44
CA SER A 747 -33.76 19.18 1.27
C SER A 747 -34.79 20.27 1.45
N SER A 748 -34.63 21.03 2.52
CA SER A 748 -35.35 22.28 2.72
C SER A 748 -34.41 23.28 3.36
N THR A 749 -34.62 24.55 3.04
CA THR A 749 -34.03 25.66 3.77
C THR A 749 -35.09 26.29 4.66
N HIS A 750 -34.69 26.89 5.77
CA HIS A 750 -35.55 27.65 6.68
C HIS A 750 -36.76 26.84 7.21
N ASP A 751 -36.52 25.59 7.61
CA ASP A 751 -37.57 24.65 8.05
C ASP A 751 -37.64 24.56 9.59
N VAL A 752 -38.71 23.98 10.13
CA VAL A 752 -38.95 23.83 11.58
C VAL A 752 -38.83 22.38 12.05
N ASN A 753 -38.85 22.17 13.37
CA ASN A 753 -38.87 20.84 13.99
C ASN A 753 -39.94 19.93 13.38
N GLY A 754 -39.57 18.68 13.13
CA GLY A 754 -40.51 17.66 12.66
C GLY A 754 -39.85 16.54 11.88
N SER A 755 -40.69 15.58 11.48
CA SER A 755 -40.26 14.42 10.72
C SER A 755 -39.96 14.80 9.27
N LYS A 756 -38.71 14.58 8.85
CA LYS A 756 -38.21 14.82 7.50
C LYS A 756 -38.15 13.50 6.77
N THR A 757 -38.63 13.49 5.53
CA THR A 757 -38.83 12.25 4.79
C THR A 757 -38.21 12.30 3.41
N ILE A 758 -37.75 11.15 2.91
CA ILE A 758 -37.35 10.95 1.54
C ILE A 758 -38.10 9.73 0.98
N LEU A 759 -38.73 9.90 -0.18
CA LEU A 759 -39.45 8.81 -0.85
C LEU A 759 -38.46 8.01 -1.68
N LEU A 760 -38.31 6.72 -1.35
CA LEU A 760 -37.46 5.79 -2.05
C LEU A 760 -38.32 4.79 -2.79
N THR A 761 -38.16 4.71 -4.11
CA THR A 761 -38.92 3.81 -4.97
C THR A 761 -38.01 3.06 -5.91
N ASN A 762 -38.45 1.89 -6.36
CA ASN A 762 -37.70 1.01 -7.26
C ASN A 762 -36.31 0.68 -6.74
N LEU A 763 -36.15 0.57 -5.42
CA LEU A 763 -34.92 0.09 -4.84
C LEU A 763 -34.66 -1.35 -5.31
N SER A 764 -33.41 -1.68 -5.51
CA SER A 764 -32.97 -3.04 -5.84
C SER A 764 -33.25 -3.97 -4.66
N TYR A 765 -33.65 -5.20 -4.95
CA TYR A 765 -33.79 -6.23 -3.92
C TYR A 765 -32.43 -6.55 -3.27
N TYR A 766 -32.46 -6.94 -1.99
CA TYR A 766 -31.30 -7.39 -1.23
C TYR A 766 -30.08 -6.45 -1.24
N THR A 767 -30.31 -5.14 -1.36
CA THR A 767 -29.26 -4.11 -1.49
C THR A 767 -29.18 -3.28 -0.22
N VAL A 768 -27.96 -2.96 0.23
CA VAL A 768 -27.70 -2.04 1.35
C VAL A 768 -27.69 -0.61 0.84
N TYR A 769 -28.39 0.27 1.54
CA TYR A 769 -28.60 1.66 1.17
C TYR A 769 -28.15 2.56 2.33
N THR A 770 -27.20 3.46 2.06
CA THR A 770 -26.69 4.45 3.03
C THR A 770 -27.32 5.81 2.78
N ILE A 771 -27.92 6.39 3.81
CA ILE A 771 -28.55 7.70 3.83
C ILE A 771 -27.67 8.65 4.63
N TRP A 772 -27.34 9.78 4.03
CA TRP A 772 -26.64 10.88 4.69
C TRP A 772 -27.65 11.95 5.10
N VAL A 773 -27.56 12.41 6.34
CA VAL A 773 -28.41 13.48 6.89
C VAL A 773 -27.53 14.59 7.41
N ASN A 774 -27.69 15.79 6.87
CA ASN A 774 -26.98 16.98 7.30
C ASN A 774 -28.01 18.05 7.68
N ALA A 775 -27.79 18.76 8.78
CA ALA A 775 -28.62 19.88 9.20
C ALA A 775 -27.78 21.02 9.79
N THR A 776 -28.22 22.25 9.56
CA THR A 776 -27.62 23.45 10.15
C THR A 776 -28.68 24.51 10.41
N ASP A 777 -28.66 25.12 11.60
CA ASP A 777 -29.51 26.25 11.99
C ASP A 777 -28.89 27.61 11.64
N GLY A 778 -27.76 27.61 10.90
CA GLY A 778 -26.99 28.81 10.57
C GLY A 778 -25.96 29.23 11.64
N PHE A 779 -25.96 28.57 12.81
CA PHE A 779 -24.94 28.75 13.85
C PHE A 779 -24.05 27.51 14.00
N ASN A 780 -24.65 26.31 13.90
CA ASN A 780 -23.98 25.03 14.11
C ASN A 780 -24.40 24.03 13.02
N GLN A 781 -23.57 23.00 12.78
CA GLN A 781 -23.86 21.92 11.81
C GLN A 781 -23.79 20.55 12.48
N THR A 782 -24.78 19.70 12.18
CA THR A 782 -24.85 18.29 12.60
C THR A 782 -24.92 17.41 11.36
N ASN A 783 -24.07 16.38 11.28
CA ASN A 783 -24.02 15.43 10.17
C ASN A 783 -24.01 14.00 10.72
N GLU A 784 -24.87 13.11 10.21
CA GLU A 784 -24.89 11.69 10.53
C GLU A 784 -25.29 10.85 9.31
N TRP A 785 -25.03 9.54 9.35
CA TRP A 785 -25.45 8.60 8.33
C TRP A 785 -26.19 7.40 8.92
N PHE A 786 -27.10 6.83 8.13
CA PHE A 786 -27.97 5.71 8.49
C PHE A 786 -27.97 4.66 7.37
N GLN A 787 -28.20 3.39 7.71
CA GLN A 787 -28.20 2.29 6.75
C GLN A 787 -29.45 1.42 6.89
N PHE A 788 -29.91 0.84 5.78
CA PHE A 788 -30.89 -0.24 5.78
C PHE A 788 -30.69 -1.19 4.58
N LYS A 789 -31.20 -2.43 4.69
CA LYS A 789 -31.15 -3.44 3.62
C LYS A 789 -32.55 -3.80 3.14
N THR A 790 -32.77 -3.79 1.83
CA THR A 790 -34.07 -4.16 1.22
C THR A 790 -34.34 -5.67 1.31
N LYS A 791 -35.63 -6.03 1.24
CA LYS A 791 -36.11 -7.42 1.27
C LYS A 791 -35.59 -8.24 0.08
N LEU A 792 -35.71 -9.56 0.20
CA LEU A 792 -35.55 -10.49 -0.93
C LEU A 792 -36.77 -10.38 -1.88
N PRO A 793 -36.62 -10.68 -3.19
CA PRO A 793 -37.75 -10.94 -4.09
C PRO A 793 -38.58 -12.11 -3.57
N THR A 794 -39.88 -12.12 -3.88
CA THR A 794 -40.71 -13.29 -3.59
C THR A 794 -40.59 -14.26 -4.75
N ASP A 795 -39.95 -15.39 -4.48
CA ASP A 795 -39.88 -16.55 -5.34
C ASP A 795 -40.68 -17.73 -4.77
N PHE A 796 -41.34 -18.47 -5.67
CA PHE A 796 -42.17 -19.63 -5.37
C PHE A 796 -41.74 -20.88 -6.16
N ASP A 797 -40.82 -20.74 -7.11
CA ASP A 797 -40.32 -21.88 -7.87
C ASP A 797 -39.20 -22.55 -7.06
N ALA A 798 -39.12 -23.88 -7.13
CA ALA A 798 -38.04 -24.61 -6.48
C ALA A 798 -36.88 -24.79 -7.46
N PRO A 799 -35.62 -24.83 -6.97
CA PRO A 799 -34.46 -25.08 -7.82
C PRO A 799 -34.60 -26.37 -8.64
N ARG A 800 -34.08 -26.38 -9.87
CA ARG A 800 -34.03 -27.58 -10.72
C ARG A 800 -32.62 -28.14 -10.78
N ILE A 801 -32.49 -29.42 -10.42
CA ILE A 801 -31.24 -30.19 -10.48
C ILE A 801 -31.17 -30.92 -11.82
N SER A 802 -30.00 -30.94 -12.47
CA SER A 802 -29.77 -31.59 -13.77
C SER A 802 -28.29 -31.90 -13.99
N SER A 803 -27.97 -32.68 -15.03
CA SER A 803 -26.58 -32.93 -15.48
C SER A 803 -25.65 -33.41 -14.37
N VAL A 804 -26.07 -34.44 -13.64
CA VAL A 804 -25.25 -34.99 -12.56
C VAL A 804 -24.10 -35.80 -13.17
N SER A 805 -22.86 -35.43 -12.83
CA SER A 805 -21.66 -36.15 -13.24
C SER A 805 -20.96 -36.72 -12.01
N ILE A 806 -20.58 -37.98 -12.08
CA ILE A 806 -19.85 -38.66 -11.02
C ILE A 806 -18.56 -39.19 -11.62
N ASN A 807 -17.43 -38.63 -11.20
CA ASN A 807 -16.13 -38.90 -11.79
C ASN A 807 -15.23 -39.67 -10.82
N SER A 808 -14.60 -40.73 -11.32
CA SER A 808 -13.53 -41.48 -10.65
C SER A 808 -12.23 -41.38 -11.43
N THR A 809 -11.11 -41.15 -10.75
CA THR A 809 -9.76 -41.23 -11.34
C THR A 809 -9.01 -42.39 -10.70
N ASN A 810 -8.65 -43.39 -11.50
CA ASN A 810 -8.05 -44.64 -11.04
C ASN A 810 -6.69 -44.86 -11.73
N SER A 811 -5.68 -45.29 -10.97
CA SER A 811 -4.43 -45.84 -11.53
C SER A 811 -4.61 -47.33 -11.82
N LEU A 812 -3.89 -47.86 -12.82
CA LEU A 812 -3.99 -49.26 -13.23
C LEU A 812 -3.50 -50.27 -12.17
N GLU A 813 -2.83 -49.81 -11.11
CA GLU A 813 -2.25 -50.65 -10.06
C GLU A 813 -3.24 -51.07 -8.97
N ASP A 814 -4.38 -50.39 -8.82
CA ASP A 814 -5.24 -50.55 -7.64
C ASP A 814 -6.57 -51.27 -7.98
N SER A 815 -6.52 -52.61 -7.98
CA SER A 815 -7.59 -53.46 -8.54
C SER A 815 -8.77 -53.75 -7.60
N THR A 816 -8.94 -53.04 -6.47
CA THR A 816 -10.01 -53.42 -5.50
C THR A 816 -10.82 -52.30 -4.84
N SER A 817 -10.59 -51.01 -5.12
CA SER A 817 -11.52 -49.96 -4.68
C SER A 817 -11.53 -48.76 -5.64
N TYR A 818 -12.72 -48.31 -6.06
CA TYR A 818 -12.89 -47.13 -6.90
C TYR A 818 -13.37 -45.94 -6.04
N PRO A 819 -12.47 -45.06 -5.55
CA PRO A 819 -12.87 -43.84 -4.86
C PRO A 819 -13.40 -42.81 -5.87
N TRP A 820 -14.62 -42.33 -5.66
CA TRP A 820 -15.21 -41.27 -6.47
C TRP A 820 -14.67 -39.93 -6.00
N LYS A 821 -13.91 -39.26 -6.86
CA LYS A 821 -13.12 -38.07 -6.46
C LYS A 821 -13.82 -36.76 -6.71
N HIS A 822 -14.71 -36.70 -7.70
CA HIS A 822 -15.35 -35.46 -8.10
C HIS A 822 -16.80 -35.71 -8.53
N ILE A 823 -17.74 -35.20 -7.74
CA ILE A 823 -19.17 -35.25 -8.02
C ILE A 823 -19.61 -33.85 -8.40
N SER A 824 -20.39 -33.70 -9.46
CA SER A 824 -20.96 -32.42 -9.84
C SER A 824 -22.41 -32.53 -10.29
N CYS A 825 -23.16 -31.44 -10.15
CA CYS A 825 -24.49 -31.30 -10.70
C CYS A 825 -24.77 -29.84 -11.10
N ASN A 826 -25.61 -29.64 -12.10
CA ASN A 826 -26.12 -28.32 -12.43
C ASN A 826 -27.41 -28.05 -11.67
N VAL A 827 -27.43 -26.99 -10.88
CA VAL A 827 -28.61 -26.49 -10.18
C VAL A 827 -28.92 -25.11 -10.71
N ILE A 828 -30.07 -24.99 -11.36
CA ILE A 828 -30.58 -23.74 -11.91
C ILE A 828 -31.86 -23.37 -11.21
N ASP A 829 -32.01 -22.08 -10.97
CA ASP A 829 -33.19 -21.56 -10.35
C ASP A 829 -33.50 -20.16 -10.87
N ASN A 830 -34.77 -19.77 -10.82
CA ASN A 830 -35.21 -18.43 -11.21
C ASN A 830 -34.85 -17.38 -10.13
N PHE A 831 -34.51 -17.82 -8.92
CA PHE A 831 -33.93 -17.03 -7.84
C PHE A 831 -32.72 -17.74 -7.22
N ARG A 832 -31.81 -17.04 -6.54
CA ARG A 832 -30.49 -17.62 -6.18
C ARG A 832 -30.62 -18.88 -5.31
N VAL A 833 -29.90 -19.94 -5.70
CA VAL A 833 -29.77 -21.21 -4.95
C VAL A 833 -28.99 -20.95 -3.66
N ALA A 834 -29.58 -21.31 -2.51
CA ALA A 834 -29.00 -21.12 -1.18
C ALA A 834 -28.13 -22.28 -0.72
N ASN A 835 -28.52 -23.51 -1.02
CA ASN A 835 -27.79 -24.70 -0.60
C ASN A 835 -28.05 -25.85 -1.56
N VAL A 836 -27.00 -26.62 -1.86
CA VAL A 836 -27.08 -27.89 -2.57
C VAL A 836 -26.39 -28.95 -1.74
N SER A 837 -27.07 -30.05 -1.46
CA SER A 837 -26.56 -31.15 -0.64
C SER A 837 -26.89 -32.48 -1.27
N MET A 838 -26.15 -33.51 -0.87
CA MET A 838 -26.24 -34.87 -1.38
C MET A 838 -26.30 -35.81 -0.18
N ASN A 839 -27.37 -36.58 -0.11
CA ASN A 839 -27.52 -37.65 0.87
C ASN A 839 -27.22 -39.00 0.19
N VAL A 840 -26.27 -39.73 0.73
CA VAL A 840 -25.86 -41.05 0.27
C VAL A 840 -26.38 -42.09 1.25
N THR A 841 -27.02 -43.14 0.75
CA THR A 841 -27.31 -44.37 1.50
C THR A 841 -26.46 -45.50 0.94
N PHE A 842 -25.56 -46.04 1.77
CA PHE A 842 -24.64 -47.12 1.38
C PHE A 842 -25.33 -48.49 1.48
N ALA A 843 -24.71 -49.52 0.90
CA ALA A 843 -25.24 -50.88 0.85
C ALA A 843 -25.44 -51.54 2.24
N ASP A 844 -24.79 -51.04 3.29
CA ASP A 844 -24.98 -51.46 4.69
C ASP A 844 -26.10 -50.69 5.42
N ASN A 845 -26.85 -49.84 4.70
CA ASN A 845 -27.84 -48.89 5.19
C ASN A 845 -27.31 -47.74 6.05
N SER A 846 -25.99 -47.51 6.10
CA SER A 846 -25.46 -46.27 6.66
C SER A 846 -25.77 -45.08 5.72
N THR A 847 -25.89 -43.88 6.29
CA THR A 847 -26.20 -42.67 5.51
C THR A 847 -25.19 -41.56 5.78
N SER A 848 -24.82 -40.80 4.75
CA SER A 848 -23.96 -39.61 4.87
C SER A 848 -24.58 -38.43 4.12
N ASN A 849 -24.58 -37.25 4.73
CA ASN A 849 -25.13 -36.04 4.13
C ASN A 849 -23.99 -35.05 3.88
N LEU A 850 -23.80 -34.66 2.62
CA LEU A 850 -22.64 -33.92 2.14
C LEU A 850 -23.09 -32.67 1.40
N THR A 851 -22.50 -31.52 1.70
CA THR A 851 -22.83 -30.25 1.03
C THR A 851 -21.93 -30.07 -0.19
N LEU A 852 -22.51 -29.65 -1.31
CA LEU A 852 -21.78 -29.29 -2.53
C LEU A 852 -21.44 -27.79 -2.49
N THR A 853 -20.34 -27.42 -3.14
CA THR A 853 -19.90 -26.03 -3.30
C THR A 853 -20.12 -25.55 -4.74
N GLN A 854 -20.58 -24.31 -4.90
CA GLN A 854 -20.77 -23.71 -6.21
C GLN A 854 -19.43 -23.27 -6.80
N ILE A 855 -19.18 -23.53 -8.09
CA ILE A 855 -17.99 -23.02 -8.81
C ILE A 855 -18.30 -21.63 -9.36
N ASP A 856 -17.52 -20.60 -9.00
CA ASP A 856 -17.41 -19.29 -9.67
C ASP A 856 -18.73 -18.65 -10.16
N ASN A 857 -19.77 -18.66 -9.32
CA ASN A 857 -21.12 -18.16 -9.66
C ASN A 857 -21.77 -18.84 -10.89
N THR A 858 -21.29 -20.02 -11.29
CA THR A 858 -21.91 -20.86 -12.32
C THR A 858 -23.11 -21.62 -11.76
N ASN A 859 -23.90 -22.25 -12.64
CA ASN A 859 -24.96 -23.14 -12.20
C ASN A 859 -24.42 -24.51 -11.73
N THR A 860 -23.11 -24.71 -11.72
CA THR A 860 -22.45 -25.99 -11.42
C THR A 860 -22.06 -26.03 -9.94
N TRP A 861 -22.48 -27.11 -9.28
CA TRP A 861 -22.17 -27.41 -7.89
C TRP A 861 -21.32 -28.67 -7.84
N VAL A 862 -20.26 -28.68 -7.03
CA VAL A 862 -19.26 -29.74 -6.99
C VAL A 862 -18.98 -30.21 -5.57
N LEU A 863 -18.50 -31.44 -5.46
CA LEU A 863 -18.01 -32.04 -4.24
C LEU A 863 -16.78 -32.89 -4.59
N ASN A 864 -15.64 -32.51 -4.03
CA ASN A 864 -14.48 -33.38 -3.99
C ASN A 864 -14.60 -34.31 -2.79
N THR A 865 -14.51 -35.61 -3.01
CA THR A 865 -14.69 -36.60 -1.94
C THR A 865 -13.81 -37.82 -2.16
N ASN A 866 -13.72 -38.72 -1.18
CA ASN A 866 -13.03 -40.01 -1.28
C ASN A 866 -14.00 -41.17 -1.02
N LEU A 867 -15.30 -40.96 -1.27
CA LEU A 867 -16.31 -41.97 -1.04
C LEU A 867 -16.13 -43.17 -1.98
N SER A 868 -16.28 -44.37 -1.43
CA SER A 868 -16.38 -45.61 -2.21
C SER A 868 -17.81 -46.12 -2.17
N PHE A 869 -18.46 -46.23 -3.33
CA PHE A 869 -19.79 -46.80 -3.46
C PHE A 869 -19.67 -48.30 -3.77
N MET A 870 -19.50 -49.14 -2.74
CA MET A 870 -19.51 -50.61 -2.89
C MET A 870 -20.94 -51.14 -2.75
N GLY A 871 -21.45 -51.82 -3.80
CA GLY A 871 -22.79 -52.41 -3.82
C GLY A 871 -23.92 -51.44 -4.21
N ASN A 872 -25.18 -51.85 -4.00
CA ASN A 872 -26.36 -51.05 -4.36
C ASN A 872 -26.52 -49.86 -3.39
N SER A 873 -25.90 -48.73 -3.72
CA SER A 873 -26.02 -47.46 -2.97
C SER A 873 -26.99 -46.53 -3.68
N SER A 874 -27.74 -45.72 -2.93
CA SER A 874 -28.66 -44.71 -3.51
C SER A 874 -28.24 -43.31 -3.08
N VAL A 875 -28.32 -42.34 -4.00
CA VAL A 875 -27.93 -40.95 -3.77
C VAL A 875 -29.13 -40.04 -4.04
N ILE A 876 -29.37 -39.08 -3.16
CA ILE A 876 -30.41 -38.05 -3.35
C ILE A 876 -29.76 -36.68 -3.25
N PHE A 877 -29.84 -35.90 -4.32
CA PHE A 877 -29.44 -34.49 -4.32
C PHE A 877 -30.61 -33.62 -3.88
N PHE A 878 -30.36 -32.65 -3.02
CA PHE A 878 -31.29 -31.64 -2.57
C PHE A 878 -30.77 -30.26 -2.96
N ALA A 879 -31.66 -29.40 -3.44
CA ALA A 879 -31.36 -28.00 -3.69
C ALA A 879 -32.44 -27.13 -3.05
N THR A 880 -32.02 -26.07 -2.37
CA THR A 880 -32.90 -25.06 -1.76
C THR A 880 -32.51 -23.68 -2.21
N ASP A 881 -33.47 -22.81 -2.47
CA ASP A 881 -33.25 -21.39 -2.78
C ASP A 881 -33.18 -20.52 -1.52
N LEU A 882 -32.87 -19.22 -1.68
CA LEU A 882 -32.84 -18.25 -0.56
C LEU A 882 -34.23 -17.93 0.03
N ASN A 883 -35.31 -18.36 -0.62
CA ASN A 883 -36.69 -18.20 -0.17
C ASN A 883 -37.23 -19.44 0.56
N GLY A 884 -36.45 -20.52 0.63
CA GLY A 884 -36.78 -21.78 1.29
C GLY A 884 -37.53 -22.79 0.41
N ASN A 885 -37.68 -22.55 -0.88
CA ASN A 885 -38.22 -23.54 -1.82
C ASN A 885 -37.18 -24.64 -2.04
N MET A 886 -37.62 -25.91 -1.99
CA MET A 886 -36.74 -27.08 -2.04
C MET A 886 -37.17 -28.02 -3.17
N ASN A 887 -36.19 -28.58 -3.87
CA ASN A 887 -36.37 -29.71 -4.76
C ASN A 887 -35.34 -30.81 -4.47
N HIS A 888 -35.61 -32.03 -4.93
CA HIS A 888 -34.67 -33.14 -4.83
C HIS A 888 -34.70 -34.02 -6.08
N GLU A 889 -33.57 -34.66 -6.37
CA GLU A 889 -33.43 -35.66 -7.42
C GLU A 889 -32.76 -36.92 -6.87
N SER A 890 -33.35 -38.08 -7.16
CA SER A 890 -32.86 -39.38 -6.67
C SER A 890 -32.15 -40.13 -7.79
N ILE A 891 -30.94 -40.61 -7.53
CA ILE A 891 -30.09 -41.35 -8.46
C ILE A 891 -29.72 -42.69 -7.82
N GLU A 892 -30.08 -43.79 -8.51
CA GLU A 892 -29.56 -45.11 -8.15
C GLU A 892 -28.16 -45.28 -8.73
N LEU A 893 -27.17 -45.56 -7.88
CA LEU A 893 -25.83 -45.86 -8.33
C LEU A 893 -25.72 -47.33 -8.69
N PHE A 894 -25.15 -47.64 -9.85
CA PHE A 894 -24.91 -49.02 -10.24
C PHE A 894 -23.44 -49.45 -10.07
N SER A 895 -23.30 -50.59 -9.39
CA SER A 895 -22.41 -51.70 -9.68
C SER A 895 -21.54 -51.74 -10.96
N LEU A 896 -20.42 -51.03 -11.10
CA LEU A 896 -19.45 -51.28 -12.20
C LEU A 896 -18.11 -51.78 -11.64
N ASN A 897 -17.80 -53.04 -11.89
CA ASN A 897 -16.43 -53.55 -11.76
C ASN A 897 -15.79 -53.57 -13.15
N SER A 898 -14.57 -53.05 -13.26
CA SER A 898 -13.87 -53.03 -14.55
C SER A 898 -12.39 -53.30 -14.44
N SER A 899 -11.90 -54.20 -15.30
CA SER A 899 -10.47 -54.49 -15.45
C SER A 899 -10.01 -54.07 -16.84
N ILE A 900 -8.84 -53.46 -16.94
CA ILE A 900 -8.15 -53.21 -18.20
C ILE A 900 -7.16 -54.34 -18.47
N ASN A 901 -7.29 -54.96 -19.63
CA ASN A 901 -6.30 -55.84 -20.24
C ASN A 901 -5.67 -55.11 -21.42
N MET A 902 -4.37 -55.32 -21.66
CA MET A 902 -3.71 -54.83 -22.88
C MET A 902 -3.12 -56.00 -23.63
N ASN A 903 -3.25 -55.97 -24.96
CA ASN A 903 -2.66 -56.99 -25.83
C ASN A 903 -1.42 -56.41 -26.50
N SER A 904 -0.26 -57.03 -26.25
CA SER A 904 1.03 -56.77 -26.90
C SER A 904 1.67 -58.09 -27.35
N GLU A 905 2.82 -58.04 -28.04
CA GLU A 905 3.62 -59.25 -28.35
C GLU A 905 4.46 -59.74 -27.15
N HIS A 906 4.40 -59.05 -26.00
CA HIS A 906 5.17 -59.36 -24.79
C HIS A 906 4.43 -60.30 -23.83
N ASP A 907 5.13 -61.29 -23.25
CA ASP A 907 4.57 -62.30 -22.34
C ASP A 907 4.21 -61.76 -20.93
N SER A 908 4.66 -60.55 -20.56
CA SER A 908 4.33 -59.86 -19.29
C SER A 908 4.46 -58.34 -19.43
N LEU A 909 3.47 -57.58 -18.94
CA LEU A 909 3.42 -56.12 -19.00
C LEU A 909 3.80 -55.50 -17.65
N ASP A 910 4.61 -54.45 -17.68
CA ASP A 910 4.84 -53.54 -16.54
C ASP A 910 3.90 -52.33 -16.69
N TYR A 911 2.93 -52.18 -15.78
CA TYR A 911 1.88 -51.18 -15.87
C TYR A 911 2.37 -49.75 -15.61
N GLY A 912 3.60 -49.57 -15.09
CA GLY A 912 4.26 -48.27 -14.96
C GLY A 912 5.18 -47.92 -16.14
N ASN A 913 5.40 -48.84 -17.07
CA ASN A 913 6.35 -48.71 -18.17
C ASN A 913 5.92 -49.55 -19.39
N LEU A 914 4.98 -49.02 -20.17
CA LEU A 914 4.30 -49.78 -21.22
C LEU A 914 5.03 -49.71 -22.57
N PRO A 915 5.21 -50.84 -23.28
CA PRO A 915 5.87 -50.86 -24.57
C PRO A 915 5.04 -50.14 -25.64
N THR A 916 5.72 -49.53 -26.61
CA THR A 916 5.07 -48.78 -27.71
C THR A 916 4.36 -49.68 -28.73
N ASP A 917 4.50 -51.00 -28.63
CA ASP A 917 3.94 -51.99 -29.55
C ASP A 917 2.53 -52.49 -29.19
N ILE A 918 1.88 -51.90 -28.17
CA ILE A 918 0.50 -52.21 -27.80
C ILE A 918 -0.42 -51.94 -29.00
N TYR A 919 -1.23 -52.93 -29.38
CA TYR A 919 -2.11 -52.84 -30.56
C TYR A 919 -3.60 -52.85 -30.21
N SER A 920 -3.98 -53.24 -28.99
CA SER A 920 -5.35 -53.08 -28.50
C SER A 920 -5.44 -53.04 -26.98
N LEU A 921 -6.43 -52.31 -26.50
CA LEU A 921 -6.81 -52.24 -25.08
C LEU A 921 -8.21 -52.79 -24.90
N GLU A 922 -8.36 -53.73 -23.98
CA GLU A 922 -9.61 -54.42 -23.68
C GLU A 922 -10.09 -54.04 -22.29
N PHE A 923 -11.27 -53.44 -22.21
CA PHE A 923 -11.92 -53.05 -20.97
C PHE A 923 -13.07 -54.00 -20.67
N ASN A 924 -12.92 -54.84 -19.64
CA ASN A 924 -14.00 -55.74 -19.22
C ASN A 924 -14.99 -54.98 -18.34
N VAL A 925 -16.26 -54.97 -18.73
CA VAL A 925 -17.38 -54.35 -18.01
C VAL A 925 -18.20 -55.43 -17.33
N PHE A 926 -18.28 -55.39 -16.00
CA PHE A 926 -19.22 -56.22 -15.24
C PHE A 926 -20.43 -55.38 -14.81
N ASN A 927 -21.52 -55.50 -15.58
CA ASN A 927 -22.82 -54.88 -15.28
C ASN A 927 -23.63 -55.79 -14.36
N ILE A 928 -23.44 -55.64 -13.04
CA ILE A 928 -24.19 -56.44 -12.06
C ILE A 928 -25.67 -56.04 -11.92
N SER A 929 -26.08 -54.92 -12.52
CA SER A 929 -27.44 -54.37 -12.45
C SER A 929 -28.35 -54.82 -13.60
N GLY A 930 -27.77 -55.31 -14.71
CA GLY A 930 -28.49 -55.70 -15.93
C GLY A 930 -29.17 -54.54 -16.68
N GLN A 931 -28.78 -53.30 -16.40
CA GLN A 931 -29.36 -52.10 -17.03
C GLN A 931 -28.65 -51.70 -18.32
N PHE A 932 -29.38 -51.08 -19.25
CA PHE A 932 -28.87 -50.63 -20.56
C PHE A 932 -28.19 -49.26 -20.45
N PHE A 933 -26.97 -49.11 -20.96
CA PHE A 933 -26.25 -47.82 -21.02
C PHE A 933 -25.43 -47.68 -22.31
N ASN A 934 -25.21 -46.42 -22.72
CA ASN A 934 -24.27 -46.09 -23.79
C ASN A 934 -22.88 -45.86 -23.20
N TYR A 935 -21.84 -46.09 -24.00
CA TYR A 935 -20.48 -45.75 -23.62
C TYR A 935 -19.74 -45.03 -24.74
N SER A 936 -18.82 -44.17 -24.37
CA SER A 936 -17.80 -43.60 -25.25
C SER A 936 -16.44 -43.62 -24.56
N VAL A 937 -15.42 -43.98 -25.31
CA VAL A 937 -14.03 -43.97 -24.88
C VAL A 937 -13.25 -43.05 -25.79
N VAL A 938 -12.54 -42.10 -25.18
CA VAL A 938 -11.61 -41.20 -25.84
C VAL A 938 -10.25 -41.28 -25.15
N THR A 939 -9.21 -41.12 -25.95
CA THR A 939 -7.83 -41.13 -25.48
C THR A 939 -7.18 -39.77 -25.73
N ILE A 940 -6.31 -39.36 -24.82
CA ILE A 940 -5.63 -38.05 -24.87
C ILE A 940 -4.15 -38.28 -24.55
N PRO A 941 -3.21 -38.09 -25.50
CA PRO A 941 -3.42 -37.87 -26.93
C PRO A 941 -4.23 -38.99 -27.61
N ASN A 942 -4.91 -38.69 -28.73
CA ASN A 942 -5.79 -39.65 -29.40
C ASN A 942 -5.01 -40.76 -30.10
N ILE A 943 -4.99 -41.93 -29.47
CA ILE A 943 -4.42 -43.19 -29.99
C ILE A 943 -5.49 -44.22 -30.32
N GLY A 944 -6.76 -43.92 -30.02
CA GLY A 944 -7.88 -44.84 -30.19
C GLY A 944 -9.16 -44.28 -29.58
N SER A 945 -10.30 -44.68 -30.13
CA SER A 945 -11.61 -44.36 -29.56
C SER A 945 -12.59 -45.48 -29.84
N ALA A 946 -13.61 -45.61 -28.99
CA ALA A 946 -14.72 -46.52 -29.22
C ALA A 946 -16.00 -45.92 -28.68
N SER A 947 -17.13 -46.30 -29.27
CA SER A 947 -18.44 -46.01 -28.71
C SER A 947 -19.40 -47.15 -29.00
N GLY A 948 -20.40 -47.31 -28.15
CA GLY A 948 -21.35 -48.41 -28.27
C GLY A 948 -22.40 -48.40 -27.17
N SER A 949 -23.12 -49.51 -27.05
CA SER A 949 -24.13 -49.73 -26.02
C SER A 949 -24.00 -51.13 -25.44
N PHE A 950 -24.32 -51.26 -24.15
CA PHE A 950 -24.19 -52.50 -23.39
C PHE A 950 -25.50 -52.83 -22.68
N SER A 951 -25.83 -54.13 -22.56
CA SER A 951 -26.97 -54.62 -21.78
C SER A 951 -26.64 -55.77 -20.81
N ASP A 952 -25.45 -56.37 -20.92
CA ASP A 952 -24.95 -57.49 -20.12
C ASP A 952 -23.45 -57.30 -19.77
N ASN A 953 -22.79 -58.26 -19.13
CA ASN A 953 -21.33 -58.23 -18.98
C ASN A 953 -20.63 -58.42 -20.34
N GLY A 954 -19.53 -57.70 -20.60
CA GLY A 954 -18.71 -57.95 -21.79
C GLY A 954 -17.50 -57.00 -21.90
N SER A 955 -16.77 -57.09 -23.00
CA SER A 955 -15.47 -56.45 -23.15
C SER A 955 -15.48 -55.41 -24.28
N ILE A 956 -15.00 -54.20 -23.99
CA ILE A 956 -14.81 -53.11 -24.96
C ILE A 956 -13.36 -53.19 -25.46
N ILE A 957 -13.15 -53.57 -26.71
CA ILE A 957 -11.81 -53.65 -27.32
C ILE A 957 -11.60 -52.41 -28.19
N ILE A 958 -10.56 -51.64 -27.87
CA ILE A 958 -10.17 -50.43 -28.59
C ILE A 958 -8.84 -50.72 -29.31
N PRO A 959 -8.82 -50.75 -30.65
CA PRO A 959 -7.58 -50.76 -31.40
C PRO A 959 -6.82 -49.45 -31.12
N VAL A 960 -5.52 -49.55 -30.89
CA VAL A 960 -4.67 -48.39 -30.68
C VAL A 960 -3.55 -48.30 -31.71
N SER A 961 -3.18 -47.09 -32.09
CA SER A 961 -2.08 -46.80 -33.03
C SER A 961 -1.34 -45.53 -32.65
N ASP A 962 -0.15 -45.32 -33.25
CA ASP A 962 0.64 -44.09 -33.13
C ASP A 962 1.06 -43.76 -31.68
N ILE A 963 1.31 -44.82 -30.90
CA ILE A 963 1.81 -44.72 -29.54
C ILE A 963 3.26 -44.21 -29.58
N SER A 964 3.51 -43.12 -28.87
CA SER A 964 4.81 -42.44 -28.78
C SER A 964 5.51 -42.81 -27.48
N TYR A 965 6.84 -42.80 -27.48
CA TYR A 965 7.65 -42.95 -26.26
C TYR A 965 7.44 -41.78 -25.28
N GLU A 966 7.69 -42.00 -23.99
CA GLU A 966 7.66 -40.97 -22.91
C GLU A 966 6.36 -40.15 -22.84
N THR A 967 5.24 -40.72 -23.31
CA THR A 967 3.98 -39.99 -23.44
C THR A 967 2.98 -40.52 -22.43
N ILE A 968 2.40 -39.61 -21.64
CA ILE A 968 1.27 -39.93 -20.77
C ILE A 968 0.00 -39.96 -21.62
N TYR A 969 -0.68 -41.09 -21.59
CA TYR A 969 -1.98 -41.26 -22.21
C TYR A 969 -3.06 -41.31 -21.14
N GLU A 970 -4.04 -40.43 -21.28
CA GLU A 970 -5.28 -40.44 -20.51
C GLU A 970 -6.37 -41.15 -21.31
N TRP A 971 -7.08 -42.05 -20.64
CA TRP A 971 -8.17 -42.85 -21.17
C TRP A 971 -9.43 -42.48 -20.42
N ARG A 972 -10.31 -41.74 -21.09
CA ARG A 972 -11.55 -41.28 -20.52
C ARG A 972 -12.69 -42.14 -21.04
N ILE A 973 -13.26 -42.94 -20.15
CA ILE A 973 -14.42 -43.78 -20.41
C ILE A 973 -15.64 -43.08 -19.81
N THR A 974 -16.62 -42.78 -20.64
CA THR A 974 -17.89 -42.19 -20.20
C THR A 974 -19.00 -43.20 -20.41
N PHE A 975 -19.73 -43.52 -19.35
CA PHE A 975 -20.99 -44.26 -19.40
C PHE A 975 -22.15 -43.29 -19.21
N GLU A 976 -23.08 -43.28 -20.14
CA GLU A 976 -24.24 -42.39 -20.12
C GLU A 976 -25.50 -43.19 -19.74
N TYR A 977 -26.19 -42.75 -18.69
CA TYR A 977 -27.46 -43.30 -18.23
C TYR A 977 -28.42 -42.18 -17.79
N ASP A 978 -29.50 -41.99 -18.54
CA ASP A 978 -30.50 -40.92 -18.34
C ASP A 978 -29.88 -39.51 -18.25
N ILE A 979 -29.92 -38.87 -17.07
CA ILE A 979 -29.29 -37.55 -16.83
C ILE A 979 -27.90 -37.65 -16.17
N THR A 980 -27.39 -38.88 -15.96
CA THR A 980 -26.17 -39.16 -15.23
C THR A 980 -25.05 -39.64 -16.14
N ASN A 981 -23.89 -39.03 -16.01
CA ASN A 981 -22.66 -39.46 -16.67
C ASN A 981 -21.69 -40.01 -15.61
N PHE A 982 -21.25 -41.25 -15.82
CA PHE A 982 -20.15 -41.84 -15.06
C PHE A 982 -18.88 -41.75 -15.88
N VAL A 983 -17.89 -41.01 -15.38
CA VAL A 983 -16.61 -40.84 -16.06
C VAL A 983 -15.55 -41.57 -15.26
N SER A 984 -14.94 -42.59 -15.86
CA SER A 984 -13.74 -43.22 -15.34
C SER A 984 -12.55 -42.83 -16.19
N THR A 985 -11.55 -42.24 -15.55
CA THR A 985 -10.29 -41.88 -16.18
C THR A 985 -9.19 -42.82 -15.72
N PHE A 986 -8.47 -43.39 -16.68
CA PHE A 986 -7.27 -44.20 -16.47
C PHE A 986 -6.08 -43.51 -17.12
N THR A 987 -4.93 -43.52 -16.47
CA THR A 987 -3.70 -42.93 -17.01
C THR A 987 -2.60 -43.96 -17.07
N PHE A 988 -1.83 -43.96 -18.14
CA PHE A 988 -0.59 -44.74 -18.25
C PHE A 988 0.50 -43.97 -18.99
N THR A 989 1.75 -44.41 -18.80
CA THR A 989 2.93 -43.82 -19.44
C THR A 989 3.64 -44.90 -20.27
N THR A 990 4.09 -44.52 -21.46
CA THR A 990 4.85 -45.38 -22.36
C THR A 990 6.35 -45.33 -22.08
N GLU A 991 7.07 -46.37 -22.51
CA GLU A 991 8.51 -46.54 -22.29
C GLU A 991 9.37 -45.38 -22.81
N ASP A 992 10.58 -45.27 -22.28
CA ASP A 992 11.58 -44.30 -22.71
C ASP A 992 11.97 -44.53 -24.18
N ALA A 993 12.26 -43.45 -24.91
CA ALA A 993 12.73 -43.60 -26.29
C ALA A 993 14.06 -44.37 -26.32
N PRO A 994 14.29 -45.30 -27.27
CA PRO A 994 15.56 -46.01 -27.34
C PRO A 994 16.71 -45.02 -27.59
N ASP A 995 17.72 -45.06 -26.71
CA ASP A 995 18.95 -44.29 -26.84
C ASP A 995 19.59 -44.49 -28.23
N ASP A 996 19.72 -43.41 -29.01
CA ASP A 996 20.50 -43.42 -30.25
C ASP A 996 22.01 -43.34 -29.93
N ASN A 997 22.51 -44.39 -29.28
CA ASN A 997 23.93 -44.54 -28.98
C ASN A 997 24.65 -45.28 -30.11
N GLY A 998 24.98 -44.52 -31.15
CA GLY A 998 26.08 -44.83 -32.06
C GLY A 998 27.44 -44.78 -31.36
N ASN A 999 27.77 -45.85 -30.62
CA ASN A 999 29.11 -46.43 -30.49
C ASN A 999 30.27 -45.57 -29.93
N LEU A 1000 30.54 -45.69 -28.63
CA LEU A 1000 31.90 -45.89 -28.09
C LEU A 1000 31.82 -46.76 -26.82
N GLY A 1001 32.29 -48.00 -26.91
CA GLY A 1001 32.20 -49.00 -25.85
C GLY A 1001 33.22 -48.85 -24.71
N GLY A 1002 32.95 -49.55 -23.60
CA GLY A 1002 33.97 -49.79 -22.58
C GLY A 1002 33.53 -50.17 -21.16
N SER A 1003 32.77 -51.26 -21.00
CA SER A 1003 32.88 -52.26 -19.91
C SER A 1003 33.02 -51.82 -18.44
N GLY A 1004 32.04 -52.21 -17.60
CA GLY A 1004 32.22 -52.21 -16.14
C GLY A 1004 31.12 -52.86 -15.28
N SER A 1005 30.74 -54.11 -15.57
CA SER A 1005 30.15 -55.13 -14.66
C SER A 1005 29.03 -54.77 -13.66
N SER A 1006 27.88 -55.41 -13.89
CA SER A 1006 26.76 -55.64 -12.96
C SER A 1006 27.06 -56.66 -11.85
N SER A 1007 26.61 -56.35 -10.62
CA SER A 1007 26.07 -57.29 -9.62
C SER A 1007 25.31 -56.42 -8.61
N GLY A 1008 23.98 -56.46 -8.44
CA GLY A 1008 23.16 -57.62 -8.11
C GLY A 1008 23.14 -57.82 -6.59
N PHE A 1009 22.32 -57.08 -5.84
CA PHE A 1009 21.87 -57.43 -4.49
C PHE A 1009 20.50 -56.80 -4.18
N LEU A 1010 19.61 -57.65 -3.66
CA LEU A 1010 18.23 -57.39 -3.23
C LEU A 1010 18.15 -56.36 -2.08
N PRO A 1011 16.99 -55.69 -1.89
CA PRO A 1011 16.77 -54.77 -0.78
C PRO A 1011 16.80 -55.51 0.57
N PRO A 1012 17.35 -54.92 1.64
CA PRO A 1012 17.15 -55.41 3.00
C PRO A 1012 15.77 -55.03 3.53
N GLU A 1013 15.15 -55.99 4.23
CA GLU A 1013 13.86 -55.91 4.92
C GLU A 1013 13.80 -54.77 5.95
N THR A 1014 12.59 -54.24 6.10
CA THR A 1014 12.12 -53.31 7.14
C THR A 1014 12.44 -53.80 8.56
N PRO A 1015 12.98 -52.97 9.46
CA PRO A 1015 12.89 -53.22 10.89
C PRO A 1015 11.52 -52.81 11.42
N ALA A 1016 10.97 -53.69 12.25
CA ALA A 1016 9.70 -53.54 12.95
C ALA A 1016 9.67 -52.36 13.94
N GLU A 1017 8.44 -51.91 14.19
CA GLU A 1017 8.01 -50.97 15.22
C GLU A 1017 8.68 -51.19 16.58
N SER A 1018 9.00 -50.08 17.25
CA SER A 1018 9.18 -50.05 18.70
C SER A 1018 8.12 -49.15 19.32
N GLU A 1019 7.20 -49.77 20.07
CA GLU A 1019 6.37 -49.11 21.07
C GLU A 1019 7.29 -48.38 22.08
N GLY A 1020 7.11 -47.06 22.18
CA GLY A 1020 7.64 -46.23 23.26
C GLY A 1020 6.55 -45.23 23.66
N ASP A 1021 6.10 -45.31 24.91
CA ASP A 1021 5.10 -44.45 25.57
C ASP A 1021 5.59 -42.99 25.77
N ASP A 1022 6.04 -42.32 24.71
CA ASP A 1022 6.27 -40.88 24.73
C ASP A 1022 5.09 -40.18 24.04
N ASN A 1023 4.41 -39.28 24.76
CA ASN A 1023 3.36 -38.42 24.23
C ASN A 1023 3.96 -37.52 23.13
N LEU A 1024 3.63 -37.80 21.87
CA LEU A 1024 4.05 -36.99 20.73
C LEU A 1024 3.13 -35.76 20.64
N PRO A 1025 3.61 -34.60 20.18
CA PRO A 1025 2.73 -33.47 19.96
C PRO A 1025 1.75 -33.79 18.80
N PRO A 1026 0.52 -33.27 18.86
CA PRO A 1026 -0.42 -33.40 17.75
C PRO A 1026 0.13 -32.70 16.51
N GLU A 1027 -0.26 -33.20 15.35
CA GLU A 1027 0.08 -32.56 14.08
C GLU A 1027 -0.51 -31.15 14.02
N THR A 1028 0.09 -30.31 13.19
CA THR A 1028 -0.42 -28.96 12.95
C THR A 1028 -1.87 -29.06 12.46
N PRO A 1029 -2.83 -28.38 13.11
CA PRO A 1029 -4.21 -28.46 12.69
C PRO A 1029 -4.39 -27.93 11.28
N PHE A 1030 -5.33 -28.53 10.55
CA PHE A 1030 -5.71 -28.01 9.25
C PHE A 1030 -6.23 -26.58 9.38
N SER A 1031 -5.97 -25.77 8.36
CA SER A 1031 -6.44 -24.38 8.31
C SER A 1031 -7.93 -24.30 8.66
N PRO A 1032 -8.36 -23.35 9.51
CA PRO A 1032 -9.73 -23.28 9.99
C PRO A 1032 -10.70 -23.20 8.81
N GLN A 1033 -11.56 -24.20 8.68
CA GLN A 1033 -12.51 -24.29 7.57
C GLN A 1033 -13.75 -23.45 7.90
N GLY A 1034 -13.82 -22.28 7.28
CA GLY A 1034 -14.95 -21.37 7.36
C GLY A 1034 -14.92 -20.37 6.22
N LEU A 1035 -15.76 -19.34 6.29
CA LEU A 1035 -15.85 -18.34 5.22
C LEU A 1035 -14.57 -17.49 5.16
N ALA A 1036 -13.99 -17.34 3.97
CA ALA A 1036 -12.86 -16.45 3.72
C ALA A 1036 -13.27 -14.97 3.78
N ASN A 1037 -14.54 -14.67 3.53
CA ASN A 1037 -15.13 -13.33 3.65
C ASN A 1037 -16.30 -13.40 4.63
N VAL A 1038 -16.20 -12.68 5.75
CA VAL A 1038 -17.18 -12.73 6.84
C VAL A 1038 -18.07 -11.50 6.84
N GLU A 1039 -19.38 -11.68 7.07
CA GLU A 1039 -20.27 -10.54 7.34
C GLU A 1039 -20.07 -10.07 8.80
N MET A 1040 -19.68 -8.80 8.96
CA MET A 1040 -19.54 -8.15 10.27
C MET A 1040 -20.84 -8.18 11.09
N GLY A 1041 -20.71 -8.39 12.39
CA GLY A 1041 -21.82 -8.48 13.34
C GLY A 1041 -22.60 -9.80 13.30
N LYS A 1042 -22.20 -10.77 12.46
CA LYS A 1042 -22.79 -12.12 12.41
C LYS A 1042 -21.87 -13.18 12.99
N MET A 1043 -22.49 -14.19 13.60
CA MET A 1043 -21.79 -15.34 14.18
C MET A 1043 -21.32 -16.27 13.06
N GLN A 1044 -20.01 -16.34 12.89
CA GLN A 1044 -19.34 -17.18 11.92
C GLN A 1044 -18.89 -18.45 12.61
N THR A 1045 -18.96 -19.59 11.91
CA THR A 1045 -18.52 -20.89 12.43
C THR A 1045 -17.33 -21.38 11.63
N TYR A 1046 -16.26 -21.75 12.32
CA TYR A 1046 -15.06 -22.33 11.75
C TYR A 1046 -14.86 -23.73 12.32
N THR A 1047 -14.66 -24.68 11.42
CA THR A 1047 -14.41 -26.08 11.76
C THR A 1047 -12.91 -26.33 11.72
N VAL A 1048 -12.37 -26.93 12.79
CA VAL A 1048 -10.95 -27.26 12.89
C VAL A 1048 -10.80 -28.74 13.20
N SER A 1049 -9.74 -29.36 12.69
CA SER A 1049 -9.36 -30.73 13.04
C SER A 1049 -7.86 -30.88 12.97
N SER A 1050 -7.35 -31.85 13.72
CA SER A 1050 -5.98 -32.33 13.65
C SER A 1050 -5.95 -33.79 14.10
N TRP A 1051 -4.78 -34.40 14.12
CA TRP A 1051 -4.58 -35.75 14.60
C TRP A 1051 -3.27 -35.86 15.36
N ASP A 1052 -3.23 -36.81 16.28
CA ASP A 1052 -2.03 -37.18 17.01
C ASP A 1052 -1.44 -38.49 16.47
N LYS A 1053 -0.11 -38.55 16.30
CA LYS A 1053 0.64 -39.70 15.77
C LYS A 1053 0.50 -40.98 16.61
N ASN A 1054 0.31 -40.85 17.92
CA ASN A 1054 0.05 -41.99 18.81
C ASN A 1054 -1.46 -42.15 19.13
N ASN A 1055 -2.31 -41.32 18.50
CA ASN A 1055 -3.76 -41.31 18.60
C ASN A 1055 -4.31 -40.86 19.98
N ASP A 1056 -3.55 -40.05 20.73
CA ASP A 1056 -3.99 -39.36 21.93
C ASP A 1056 -5.11 -38.34 21.64
N THR A 1057 -5.89 -37.97 22.68
CA THR A 1057 -6.95 -36.95 22.54
C THR A 1057 -6.35 -35.55 22.52
N ILE A 1058 -6.88 -34.69 21.65
CA ILE A 1058 -6.37 -33.34 21.35
C ILE A 1058 -7.44 -32.29 21.65
N ARG A 1059 -7.08 -31.02 21.79
CA ARG A 1059 -8.04 -29.91 22.00
C ARG A 1059 -7.60 -28.69 21.22
N PHE A 1060 -8.51 -27.82 20.84
CA PHE A 1060 -8.19 -26.71 19.94
C PHE A 1060 -8.40 -25.36 20.60
N GLN A 1061 -7.69 -24.33 20.11
CA GLN A 1061 -7.98 -22.93 20.43
C GLN A 1061 -7.86 -22.07 19.17
N MET A 1062 -8.83 -21.17 18.99
CA MET A 1062 -8.89 -20.23 17.88
C MET A 1062 -8.26 -18.88 18.23
N ASP A 1063 -7.40 -18.39 17.33
CA ASP A 1063 -7.05 -16.99 17.16
C ASP A 1063 -7.92 -16.41 16.05
N TRP A 1064 -8.73 -15.40 16.37
CA TRP A 1064 -9.64 -14.82 15.39
C TRP A 1064 -8.98 -13.73 14.52
N GLY A 1065 -7.71 -13.39 14.78
CA GLY A 1065 -7.01 -12.35 14.03
C GLY A 1065 -7.43 -10.92 14.39
N ASP A 1066 -8.47 -10.74 15.21
CA ASP A 1066 -8.99 -9.44 15.69
C ASP A 1066 -8.44 -9.06 17.08
N GLY A 1067 -7.39 -9.75 17.52
CA GLY A 1067 -6.78 -9.63 18.85
C GLY A 1067 -7.50 -10.41 19.95
N ARG A 1068 -8.56 -11.18 19.65
CA ARG A 1068 -9.26 -12.04 20.62
C ARG A 1068 -9.00 -13.52 20.34
N MET A 1069 -8.88 -14.30 21.41
CA MET A 1069 -8.79 -15.77 21.33
C MET A 1069 -10.05 -16.43 21.89
N SER A 1070 -10.40 -17.62 21.38
CA SER A 1070 -11.40 -18.47 22.01
C SER A 1070 -10.90 -19.10 23.32
N ASP A 1071 -11.81 -19.64 24.12
CA ASP A 1071 -11.44 -20.66 25.11
C ASP A 1071 -10.95 -21.94 24.40
N TRP A 1072 -10.19 -22.78 25.11
CA TRP A 1072 -9.83 -24.13 24.61
C TRP A 1072 -11.08 -25.00 24.53
N SER A 1073 -11.17 -25.86 23.50
CA SER A 1073 -12.20 -26.90 23.45
C SER A 1073 -11.99 -27.96 24.53
N ASP A 1074 -13.00 -28.81 24.72
CA ASP A 1074 -12.82 -30.11 25.36
C ASP A 1074 -11.84 -30.98 24.56
N PHE A 1075 -11.25 -31.99 25.22
CA PHE A 1075 -10.45 -33.02 24.55
C PHE A 1075 -11.34 -33.87 23.65
N VAL A 1076 -10.98 -33.93 22.38
CA VAL A 1076 -11.63 -34.73 21.35
C VAL A 1076 -10.67 -35.79 20.84
N SER A 1077 -11.20 -36.83 20.19
CA SER A 1077 -10.37 -37.92 19.65
C SER A 1077 -9.49 -37.38 18.51
N SER A 1078 -8.31 -37.96 18.31
CA SER A 1078 -7.51 -37.71 17.10
C SER A 1078 -8.36 -37.86 15.82
N ASN A 1079 -8.24 -36.92 14.87
CA ASN A 1079 -9.09 -36.73 13.67
C ASN A 1079 -10.54 -36.24 13.89
N GLU A 1080 -10.97 -35.97 15.12
CA GLU A 1080 -12.31 -35.44 15.38
C GLU A 1080 -12.35 -33.91 15.14
N SER A 1081 -13.34 -33.44 14.37
CA SER A 1081 -13.50 -32.02 14.07
C SER A 1081 -14.28 -31.26 15.15
N VAL A 1082 -13.85 -30.05 15.45
CA VAL A 1082 -14.47 -29.15 16.45
C VAL A 1082 -14.89 -27.84 15.80
N ASN A 1083 -16.08 -27.36 16.15
CA ASN A 1083 -16.60 -26.09 15.66
C ASN A 1083 -16.40 -24.98 16.69
N PHE A 1084 -15.82 -23.86 16.24
CA PHE A 1084 -15.73 -22.62 16.99
C PHE A 1084 -16.57 -21.55 16.34
N THR A 1085 -17.12 -20.63 17.14
CA THR A 1085 -17.94 -19.54 16.62
C THR A 1085 -17.48 -18.17 17.12
N HIS A 1086 -17.48 -17.16 16.26
CA HIS A 1086 -17.10 -15.79 16.61
C HIS A 1086 -17.86 -14.73 15.81
N ILE A 1087 -17.96 -13.51 16.36
CA ILE A 1087 -18.61 -12.37 15.70
C ILE A 1087 -17.58 -11.25 15.51
N PHE A 1088 -17.27 -10.94 14.25
CA PHE A 1088 -16.33 -9.89 13.87
C PHE A 1088 -17.00 -8.52 13.85
N ALA A 1089 -16.32 -7.47 14.33
CA ALA A 1089 -16.92 -6.15 14.57
C ALA A 1089 -16.42 -5.02 13.64
N ASP A 1090 -15.29 -5.19 12.95
CA ASP A 1090 -14.62 -4.16 12.15
C ASP A 1090 -14.12 -4.69 10.78
N ASP A 1091 -14.01 -3.80 9.78
CA ASP A 1091 -13.67 -4.13 8.38
C ASP A 1091 -12.14 -4.08 8.20
N ILE A 1092 -11.50 -5.21 8.48
CA ILE A 1092 -10.06 -5.43 8.35
C ILE A 1092 -9.81 -6.83 7.78
N ASN A 1093 -8.72 -7.02 7.03
CA ASN A 1093 -8.27 -8.35 6.62
C ASN A 1093 -7.78 -9.09 7.88
N LEU A 1094 -8.50 -10.14 8.28
CA LEU A 1094 -8.25 -10.89 9.51
C LEU A 1094 -7.64 -12.26 9.19
N ASN A 1095 -6.50 -12.58 9.80
CA ASN A 1095 -5.88 -13.89 9.66
C ASN A 1095 -6.31 -14.81 10.82
N ILE A 1096 -7.27 -15.71 10.54
CA ILE A 1096 -7.83 -16.64 11.54
C ILE A 1096 -6.96 -17.89 11.60
N ARG A 1097 -6.44 -18.22 12.79
CA ARG A 1097 -5.45 -19.30 12.99
C ARG A 1097 -5.87 -20.23 14.12
N VAL A 1098 -5.56 -21.51 14.02
CA VAL A 1098 -5.87 -22.53 15.05
C VAL A 1098 -4.59 -23.16 15.59
N ARG A 1099 -4.59 -23.51 16.87
CA ARG A 1099 -3.63 -24.45 17.46
C ARG A 1099 -4.32 -25.64 18.13
N ALA A 1100 -3.68 -26.80 18.13
CA ALA A 1100 -4.08 -28.02 18.85
C ALA A 1100 -3.15 -28.29 20.04
#